data_AF-A0A0K2ZQW3-F1
#
_entry.id   AF-A0A0K2ZQW3-F1
#
_cell.length_a   1.000
_cell.length_b   1.000
_cell.length_c   1.000
_cell.angle_alpha   90.00
_cell.angle_beta   90.00
_cell.angle_gamma   90.00
#
_symmetry.space_group_name_H-M   'P 1'
#
loop_
_entity.id
_entity.type
_entity.pdbx_description
1 polymer ?
#
loop_
_entity_poly.entity_id
_entity_poly.type
_entity_poly.pdbx_seq_one_letter_code
_entity_poly.pdbx_strand_id
1 'polypeptide(L)'
;MSQTSPYSPANTSILLQLDAAGSVNSTTSSLVLNGAFPFSIDALVRFNSLPLSQDMPFVPIVSQAGIFQFGASGAELALLISGMAPAVTTTAPLLQGTWQALAVTCSGSQVYLYIDGELVAGPIAIGGSPGSVPADIVIGNLFEGELRRVRAFNVALTADQVLANMYTRIDDATVVFDYDFSVNPPCDQSNNKFPVALAGSAAMISEVPALRLQATAYARPLYQKHVNPGGGLIDPYTVQADVYITDSSLSNDQYIFINGDIEDSSGMGLFLRYNGSSGFNVVSERGANWVGDALVSTAVIPLNQWSNIATTFDGTTLCLYIDGVLDASKAFGPIAETSESSYLVIGAARSVGQPTGATPLQGYVASVDVWNLALTAADIQLYLQAPPPVDASGLLARYDFTLSPARNLVDGHPIGLVDGARIDMQIASISAQTVIASSAFTGSRPRQTTDSTFPATREALIAALNAELEAASATLGADSPHLQAQRAWTATIVANLAHSKAVPFMISSEIQGDAHVIYVDQGGKRWEAGRAVGFPNDDISVWKAQLVFTVVFGVVDLISGLKCDFTQQGRAYIGKILTDPKIAANLSLGAAMTGAGIFEIVRQLYNGSYLRILVGLLVSVGYWALLRIVARLILVFSGITVAAWVVSLASTALAFATVYKNKPQPPPTPDPVDPLPLIQIMEVRLAFDPTQTLRNSLPFYADPQATRLAAVDTSRFPDGWYLLDDTRTICIQARFAAAEGFNGIASIQATGSAEFGQSNMVQVTFVNGVSDYITFQFANNGIAQGGVRARNATLTWNGTILGVAGNFGITNHRVYVTLKRATLPWLEYGDPTQRVWKSVLDYACQWAEGTLAVDGAAAAITTRFNNSGLRYDSVNGAAFYVEIVNGNSQFNLTSFTRFLSGSAFSPRTVNCTDCATIVTTFANALGCELLEAVMTDPQGNGFATNMIIAIGSNAFGPTFPGQPSQGRFSYHEVAWSSVFGGASEPIYDACLQVDGSTTPWPGASMPTLPTPMTFSVEAAMPALPIPTPYATMSYRSRLCANSADGIGKCIPSGAAANTQFGHRRVF
;
A
#
# COMPACT_ATOMS: atom_id res chain seq x y z
N MET A 1 2.61 38.46 30.97
CA MET A 1 1.83 37.65 30.01
C MET A 1 1.95 36.22 30.49
N SER A 2 0.89 35.62 31.02
CA SER A 2 0.89 34.21 31.40
C SER A 2 1.09 33.41 30.12
N GLN A 3 2.22 32.70 30.00
CA GLN A 3 2.36 31.69 28.96
C GLN A 3 1.31 30.62 29.26
N THR A 4 0.23 30.64 28.48
CA THR A 4 -0.75 29.56 28.45
C THR A 4 -0.02 28.29 28.04
N SER A 5 -0.17 27.21 28.82
CA SER A 5 0.37 25.91 28.43
C SER A 5 -0.13 25.52 27.03
N PRO A 6 0.69 24.86 26.20
CA PRO A 6 0.25 24.39 24.90
C PRO A 6 -0.97 23.48 25.05
N TYR A 7 -1.95 23.64 24.15
CA TYR A 7 -3.16 22.80 24.13
C TYR A 7 -2.79 21.33 23.92
N SER A 8 -3.60 20.41 24.44
CA SER A 8 -3.47 18.97 24.23
C SER A 8 -4.86 18.32 24.18
N PRO A 9 -5.11 17.37 23.27
CA PRO A 9 -6.39 16.68 23.17
C PRO A 9 -6.75 15.91 24.46
N ALA A 10 -8.05 15.70 24.70
CA ALA A 10 -8.56 15.07 25.92
C ALA A 10 -8.01 13.66 26.20
N ASN A 11 -7.62 12.89 25.17
CA ASN A 11 -7.07 11.53 25.30
C ASN A 11 -5.53 11.46 25.33
N THR A 12 -4.88 12.57 25.68
CA THR A 12 -3.42 12.61 25.83
C THR A 12 -2.96 11.79 27.03
N SER A 13 -2.02 10.86 26.79
CA SER A 13 -1.37 10.09 27.84
C SER A 13 0.00 10.68 28.15
N ILE A 14 0.32 10.90 29.43
CA ILE A 14 1.67 11.25 29.88
C ILE A 14 2.37 9.98 30.36
N LEU A 15 3.67 9.88 30.12
CA LEU A 15 4.49 8.78 30.60
C LEU A 15 5.96 9.21 30.76
N LEU A 16 6.74 8.37 31.44
CA LEU A 16 8.18 8.50 31.52
C LEU A 16 8.84 7.70 30.40
N GLN A 17 9.70 8.34 29.61
CA GLN A 17 10.60 7.70 28.67
C GLN A 17 12.02 7.69 29.25
N LEU A 18 12.64 6.50 29.21
CA LEU A 18 14.03 6.28 29.58
C LEU A 18 14.79 5.72 28.39
N ASP A 19 15.99 6.23 28.17
CA ASP A 19 17.03 5.52 27.43
C ASP A 19 18.01 4.87 28.43
N ALA A 20 18.99 4.10 27.95
CA ALA A 20 19.93 3.38 28.81
C ALA A 20 20.71 4.28 29.81
N ALA A 21 20.79 5.59 29.57
CA ALA A 21 21.43 6.58 30.45
C ALA A 21 20.45 7.32 31.38
N GLY A 22 19.14 7.10 31.23
CA GLY A 22 18.09 7.74 32.02
C GLY A 22 17.75 6.93 33.27
N SER A 23 17.47 7.61 34.37
CA SER A 23 16.96 6.99 35.59
C SER A 23 16.09 7.92 36.42
N VAL A 24 15.34 7.35 37.35
CA VAL A 24 14.64 8.08 38.40
C VAL A 24 15.17 7.62 39.74
N ASN A 25 15.51 8.57 40.59
CA ASN A 25 16.01 8.31 41.94
C ASN A 25 14.98 8.78 42.96
N SER A 26 14.74 7.94 43.96
CA SER A 26 13.88 8.24 45.09
C SER A 26 14.55 7.86 46.40
N THR A 27 14.67 8.84 47.30
CA THR A 27 15.37 8.65 48.58
C THR A 27 14.45 7.98 49.61
N THR A 28 14.80 6.76 50.01
CA THR A 28 13.95 5.92 50.89
C THR A 28 14.73 5.44 52.11
N SER A 29 15.04 6.36 53.02
CA SER A 29 15.95 6.15 54.17
C SER A 29 15.60 5.01 55.16
N SER A 30 14.39 4.44 55.09
CA SER A 30 13.93 3.39 56.01
C SER A 30 13.34 2.15 55.32
N LEU A 31 13.33 2.10 53.98
CA LEU A 31 12.69 1.01 53.24
C LEU A 31 13.68 -0.13 52.95
N VAL A 32 13.30 -1.37 53.24
CA VAL A 32 14.09 -2.57 52.90
C VAL A 32 13.16 -3.66 52.38
N LEU A 33 13.20 -3.95 51.08
CA LEU A 33 12.44 -5.04 50.42
C LEU A 33 13.37 -6.24 50.12
N ASN A 34 13.92 -6.83 51.17
CA ASN A 34 14.97 -7.84 51.06
C ASN A 34 14.45 -9.29 51.12
N GLY A 35 13.13 -9.49 51.16
CA GLY A 35 12.51 -10.82 51.24
C GLY A 35 12.49 -11.45 52.63
N ALA A 36 12.93 -10.76 53.69
CA ALA A 36 12.76 -11.24 55.07
C ALA A 36 11.28 -11.23 55.52
N PHE A 37 10.48 -10.34 54.93
CA PHE A 37 9.02 -10.28 55.10
C PHE A 37 8.34 -10.36 53.73
N PRO A 38 7.07 -10.78 53.68
CA PRO A 38 6.31 -10.81 52.44
C PRO A 38 6.25 -9.44 51.78
N PHE A 39 6.44 -9.38 50.45
CA PHE A 39 6.30 -8.15 49.67
C PHE A 39 5.90 -8.47 48.23
N SER A 40 5.37 -7.47 47.54
CA SER A 40 5.11 -7.53 46.10
C SER A 40 5.58 -6.26 45.42
N ILE A 41 5.94 -6.37 44.15
CA ILE A 41 6.25 -5.23 43.28
C ILE A 41 5.45 -5.41 42.00
N ASP A 42 4.89 -4.33 41.48
CA ASP A 42 4.34 -4.32 40.13
C ASP A 42 4.81 -3.09 39.33
N ALA A 43 4.78 -3.21 38.01
CA ALA A 43 5.16 -2.15 37.09
C ALA A 43 4.34 -2.26 35.80
N LEU A 44 3.96 -1.10 35.25
CA LEU A 44 3.37 -1.01 33.91
C LEU A 44 4.41 -0.37 32.99
N VAL A 45 4.97 -1.17 32.10
CA VAL A 45 6.13 -0.80 31.26
C VAL A 45 5.93 -1.20 29.80
N ARG A 46 6.65 -0.54 28.90
CA ARG A 46 6.82 -0.93 27.50
C ARG A 46 8.31 -0.91 27.18
N PHE A 47 8.87 -2.04 26.78
CA PHE A 47 10.28 -2.12 26.39
C PHE A 47 10.47 -1.65 24.96
N ASN A 48 11.41 -0.73 24.71
CA ASN A 48 11.82 -0.37 23.35
C ASN A 48 12.87 -1.36 22.82
N SER A 49 13.72 -1.87 23.71
CA SER A 49 14.68 -2.92 23.41
C SER A 49 14.77 -3.90 24.59
N LEU A 50 15.11 -5.15 24.29
CA LEU A 50 15.43 -6.18 25.28
C LEU A 50 16.85 -6.69 25.01
N PRO A 51 17.61 -7.08 26.05
CA PRO A 51 18.92 -7.68 25.88
C PRO A 51 18.84 -8.97 25.05
N LEU A 52 19.76 -9.12 24.08
CA LEU A 52 19.73 -10.20 23.08
C LEU A 52 20.10 -11.59 23.61
N SER A 53 20.58 -11.71 24.85
CA SER A 53 20.87 -12.99 25.52
C SER A 53 20.89 -12.86 27.05
N GLN A 54 20.79 -13.98 27.76
CA GLN A 54 20.93 -14.03 29.24
C GLN A 54 22.36 -13.68 29.72
N ASP A 55 23.35 -13.72 28.84
CA ASP A 55 24.74 -13.35 29.14
C ASP A 55 24.97 -11.82 29.14
N MET A 56 23.98 -11.05 28.68
CA MET A 56 23.98 -9.59 28.75
C MET A 56 23.64 -9.11 30.17
N PRO A 57 24.09 -7.90 30.56
CA PRO A 57 23.82 -7.37 31.89
C PRO A 57 22.32 -7.30 32.19
N PHE A 58 21.96 -7.59 33.45
CA PHE A 58 20.60 -7.46 33.95
C PHE A 58 20.10 -6.03 33.76
N VAL A 59 18.86 -5.88 33.27
CA VAL A 59 18.22 -4.58 33.03
C VAL A 59 17.13 -4.35 34.06
N PRO A 60 17.39 -3.61 35.15
CA PRO A 60 16.39 -3.34 36.17
C PRO A 60 15.34 -2.35 35.69
N ILE A 61 14.06 -2.69 35.88
CA ILE A 61 12.96 -1.72 35.86
C ILE A 61 12.98 -0.92 37.16
N VAL A 62 13.15 -1.63 38.28
CA VAL A 62 13.29 -1.03 39.61
C VAL A 62 14.30 -1.83 40.42
N SER A 63 15.13 -1.11 41.17
CA SER A 63 16.16 -1.71 42.00
C SER A 63 16.38 -0.93 43.29
N GLN A 64 16.93 -1.63 44.27
CA GLN A 64 17.48 -1.06 45.48
C GLN A 64 18.89 -1.64 45.66
N ALA A 65 19.91 -0.77 45.58
CA ALA A 65 21.30 -1.21 45.54
C ALA A 65 21.66 -2.10 46.74
N GLY A 66 22.24 -3.27 46.48
CA GLY A 66 22.61 -4.24 47.51
C GLY A 66 21.45 -5.04 48.12
N ILE A 67 20.20 -4.77 47.71
CA ILE A 67 18.99 -5.45 48.21
C ILE A 67 18.31 -6.27 47.10
N PHE A 68 17.78 -5.63 46.06
CA PHE A 68 17.07 -6.34 44.98
C PHE A 68 17.17 -5.64 43.62
N GLN A 69 16.92 -6.39 42.55
CA GLN A 69 16.69 -5.91 41.20
C GLN A 69 15.51 -6.66 40.59
N PHE A 70 14.51 -5.93 40.09
CA PHE A 70 13.36 -6.49 39.39
C PHE A 70 13.32 -5.92 37.96
N GLY A 71 13.29 -6.78 36.96
CA GLY A 71 13.44 -6.38 35.57
C GLY A 71 13.72 -7.53 34.62
N ALA A 72 14.48 -7.27 33.55
CA ALA A 72 14.74 -8.21 32.48
C ALA A 72 16.14 -8.84 32.59
N SER A 73 16.19 -10.15 32.35
CA SER A 73 17.41 -10.93 32.14
C SER A 73 17.35 -11.58 30.76
N GLY A 74 17.96 -10.98 29.75
CA GLY A 74 17.64 -11.33 28.36
C GLY A 74 16.18 -10.99 28.04
N ALA A 75 15.44 -11.94 27.46
CA ALA A 75 14.01 -11.82 27.20
C ALA A 75 13.13 -12.36 28.35
N GLU A 76 13.69 -12.64 29.52
CA GLU A 76 12.96 -13.23 30.65
C GLU A 76 12.71 -12.20 31.75
N LEU A 77 11.55 -12.28 32.40
CA LEU A 77 11.25 -11.51 33.60
C LEU A 77 11.97 -12.16 34.79
N ALA A 78 12.60 -11.35 35.62
CA ALA A 78 13.40 -11.84 36.72
C ALA A 78 13.41 -10.94 37.95
N LEU A 79 13.55 -11.58 39.12
CA LEU A 79 13.83 -10.96 40.40
C LEU A 79 15.15 -11.52 40.95
N LEU A 80 16.09 -10.62 41.20
CA LEU A 80 17.35 -10.91 41.89
C LEU A 80 17.29 -10.29 43.28
N ILE A 81 17.37 -11.11 44.32
CA ILE A 81 17.56 -10.64 45.70
C ILE A 81 19.02 -10.92 46.10
N SER A 82 19.68 -9.92 46.68
CA SER A 82 21.08 -10.00 47.09
C SER A 82 21.31 -11.16 48.05
N GLY A 83 22.23 -12.06 47.69
CA GLY A 83 22.55 -13.27 48.46
C GLY A 83 21.60 -14.46 48.25
N MET A 84 20.66 -14.38 47.29
CA MET A 84 19.74 -15.48 46.93
C MET A 84 19.91 -15.89 45.46
N ALA A 85 19.44 -17.09 45.12
CA ALA A 85 19.37 -17.54 43.72
C ALA A 85 18.36 -16.67 42.93
N PRO A 86 18.63 -16.36 41.64
CA PRO A 86 17.73 -15.57 40.82
C PRO A 86 16.42 -16.32 40.55
N ALA A 87 15.29 -15.62 40.65
CA ALA A 87 13.99 -16.11 40.20
C ALA A 87 13.74 -15.59 38.79
N VAL A 88 13.57 -16.47 37.81
CA VAL A 88 13.47 -16.12 36.38
C VAL A 88 12.32 -16.90 35.73
N THR A 89 11.64 -16.30 34.75
CA THR A 89 10.62 -16.98 33.95
C THR A 89 11.19 -18.07 33.04
N THR A 90 10.42 -19.14 32.80
CA THR A 90 10.87 -20.26 31.95
C THR A 90 9.99 -20.52 30.71
N THR A 91 8.83 -19.86 30.59
CA THR A 91 7.79 -20.22 29.61
C THR A 91 7.18 -19.05 28.82
N ALA A 92 7.37 -17.80 29.25
CA ALA A 92 6.80 -16.62 28.59
C ALA A 92 7.84 -15.48 28.49
N PRO A 93 8.26 -15.08 27.27
CA PRO A 93 9.21 -13.99 27.11
C PRO A 93 8.55 -12.62 27.26
N LEU A 94 9.32 -11.65 27.74
CA LEU A 94 8.99 -10.23 27.64
C LEU A 94 8.93 -9.82 26.16
N LEU A 95 8.07 -8.84 25.86
CA LEU A 95 7.80 -8.36 24.51
C LEU A 95 8.31 -6.93 24.34
N GLN A 96 8.86 -6.65 23.15
CA GLN A 96 9.23 -5.29 22.75
C GLN A 96 8.03 -4.58 22.10
N GLY A 97 7.91 -3.28 22.33
CA GLY A 97 6.92 -2.41 21.70
C GLY A 97 5.49 -2.55 22.23
N THR A 98 5.26 -3.37 23.26
CA THR A 98 3.93 -3.55 23.88
C THR A 98 3.93 -3.19 25.36
N TRP A 99 2.82 -2.62 25.84
CA TRP A 99 2.62 -2.41 27.27
C TRP A 99 2.39 -3.74 27.96
N GLN A 100 3.15 -4.01 29.02
CA GLN A 100 3.04 -5.19 29.85
C GLN A 100 2.91 -4.80 31.32
N ALA A 101 1.97 -5.42 32.02
CA ALA A 101 1.89 -5.33 33.47
C ALA A 101 2.73 -6.46 34.08
N LEU A 102 3.84 -6.10 34.71
CA LEU A 102 4.78 -7.05 35.28
C LEU A 102 4.65 -7.02 36.79
N ALA A 103 4.59 -8.19 37.42
CA ALA A 103 4.56 -8.24 38.88
C ALA A 103 5.37 -9.39 39.44
N VAL A 104 5.77 -9.22 40.69
CA VAL A 104 6.41 -10.25 41.50
C VAL A 104 5.80 -10.25 42.89
N THR A 105 5.57 -11.45 43.41
CA THR A 105 5.13 -11.67 44.79
C THR A 105 6.16 -12.56 45.50
N CYS A 106 6.63 -12.11 46.65
CA CYS A 106 7.54 -12.83 47.53
C CYS A 106 6.85 -13.11 48.86
N SER A 107 6.63 -14.39 49.21
CA SER A 107 6.01 -14.80 50.48
C SER A 107 6.98 -14.85 51.66
N GLY A 108 8.26 -14.51 51.44
CA GLY A 108 9.36 -14.64 52.40
C GLY A 108 10.18 -15.93 52.24
N SER A 109 9.66 -16.92 51.53
CA SER A 109 10.40 -18.15 51.17
C SER A 109 10.17 -18.60 49.72
N GLN A 110 9.16 -18.05 49.05
CA GLN A 110 8.82 -18.37 47.67
C GLN A 110 8.58 -17.11 46.86
N VAL A 111 8.98 -17.16 45.59
CA VAL A 111 8.74 -16.11 44.60
C VAL A 111 7.78 -16.61 43.52
N TYR A 112 6.89 -15.72 43.10
CA TYR A 112 5.96 -15.88 41.99
C TYR A 112 6.09 -14.68 41.06
N LEU A 113 6.22 -14.92 39.76
CA LEU A 113 6.36 -13.91 38.70
C LEU A 113 5.10 -13.91 37.84
N TYR A 114 4.64 -12.72 37.48
CA TYR A 114 3.42 -12.51 36.71
C TYR A 114 3.67 -11.58 35.53
N ILE A 115 3.05 -11.90 34.40
CA ILE A 115 2.96 -11.05 33.21
C ILE A 115 1.48 -10.92 32.86
N ASP A 116 1.01 -9.68 32.73
CA ASP A 116 -0.37 -9.32 32.40
C ASP A 116 -1.41 -9.97 33.33
N GLY A 117 -1.04 -10.14 34.61
CA GLY A 117 -1.87 -10.72 35.65
C GLY A 117 -1.87 -12.25 35.68
N GLU A 118 -1.25 -12.91 34.70
CA GLU A 118 -1.09 -14.37 34.68
C GLU A 118 0.18 -14.80 35.40
N LEU A 119 0.09 -15.90 36.16
CA LEU A 119 1.26 -16.50 36.82
C LEU A 119 2.13 -17.20 35.78
N VAL A 120 3.32 -16.68 35.52
CA VAL A 120 4.25 -17.22 34.52
C VAL A 120 5.37 -18.08 35.12
N ALA A 121 5.73 -17.85 36.39
CA ALA A 121 6.68 -18.71 37.10
C ALA A 121 6.45 -18.68 38.62
N GLY A 122 6.61 -19.84 39.27
CA GLY A 122 6.38 -20.00 40.71
C GLY A 122 5.69 -21.32 41.04
N PRO A 123 5.80 -21.83 42.28
CA PRO A 123 6.63 -21.29 43.36
C PRO A 123 8.13 -21.56 43.12
N ILE A 124 8.95 -20.51 43.19
CA ILE A 124 10.42 -20.62 43.16
C ILE A 124 10.93 -20.47 44.59
N ALA A 125 11.57 -21.52 45.12
CA ALA A 125 12.13 -21.47 46.46
C ALA A 125 13.36 -20.55 46.49
N ILE A 126 13.37 -19.61 47.44
CA ILE A 126 14.50 -18.73 47.72
C ILE A 126 15.05 -19.05 49.11
N GLY A 127 16.37 -19.17 49.25
CA GLY A 127 17.03 -19.49 50.52
C GLY A 127 18.37 -18.76 50.66
N GLY A 128 18.57 -18.07 51.78
CA GLY A 128 19.76 -17.25 52.06
C GLY A 128 19.56 -16.25 53.20
N SER A 129 20.61 -15.49 53.54
CA SER A 129 20.53 -14.37 54.50
C SER A 129 20.48 -13.05 53.70
N PRO A 130 19.35 -12.32 53.70
CA PRO A 130 19.19 -11.15 52.85
C PRO A 130 20.02 -9.96 53.31
N GLY A 131 20.49 -9.15 52.34
CA GLY A 131 21.18 -7.88 52.62
C GLY A 131 20.31 -6.90 53.43
N SER A 132 20.94 -6.02 54.22
CA SER A 132 20.24 -5.15 55.20
C SER A 132 20.61 -3.67 55.16
N VAL A 133 21.42 -3.22 54.20
CA VAL A 133 21.80 -1.81 54.09
C VAL A 133 20.77 -1.07 53.21
N PRO A 134 19.96 -0.15 53.76
CA PRO A 134 18.99 0.60 52.97
C PRO A 134 19.71 1.54 51.99
N ALA A 135 19.29 1.48 50.74
CA ALA A 135 19.71 2.37 49.65
C ALA A 135 18.48 3.02 49.00
N ASP A 136 18.72 4.02 48.15
CA ASP A 136 17.67 4.68 47.38
C ASP A 136 17.02 3.72 46.37
N ILE A 137 15.74 3.95 46.09
CA ILE A 137 15.07 3.27 44.98
C ILE A 137 15.50 3.94 43.68
N VAL A 138 15.97 3.12 42.75
CA VAL A 138 16.31 3.54 41.39
C VAL A 138 15.36 2.86 40.42
N ILE A 139 14.64 3.65 39.64
CA ILE A 139 13.83 3.17 38.52
C ILE A 139 14.60 3.44 37.23
N GLY A 140 14.69 2.41 36.40
CA GLY A 140 15.60 2.40 35.25
C GLY A 140 17.05 2.19 35.65
N ASN A 141 17.97 2.68 34.80
CA ASN A 141 19.39 2.29 34.66
C ASN A 141 19.59 1.12 33.68
N LEU A 142 20.10 1.39 32.48
CA LEU A 142 20.18 0.48 31.32
C LEU A 142 18.82 0.05 30.74
N PHE A 143 17.71 0.48 31.32
CA PHE A 143 16.37 0.25 30.78
C PHE A 143 16.09 1.22 29.63
N GLU A 144 15.71 0.69 28.48
CA GLU A 144 15.26 1.46 27.31
C GLU A 144 13.78 1.18 27.06
N GLY A 145 12.94 2.19 27.29
CA GLY A 145 11.49 2.02 27.18
C GLY A 145 10.68 3.11 27.86
N GLU A 146 9.40 2.83 28.01
CA GLU A 146 8.43 3.71 28.65
C GLU A 146 7.83 3.09 29.92
N LEU A 147 7.55 3.93 30.91
CA LEU A 147 6.91 3.53 32.16
C LEU A 147 5.73 4.44 32.46
N ARG A 148 4.65 3.85 32.97
CA ARG A 148 3.51 4.59 33.50
C ARG A 148 3.44 4.55 35.01
N ARG A 149 3.82 3.43 35.63
CA ARG A 149 3.69 3.23 37.06
C ARG A 149 4.63 2.16 37.58
N VAL A 150 5.14 2.33 38.80
CA VAL A 150 5.87 1.30 39.55
C VAL A 150 5.43 1.35 41.02
N ARG A 151 4.98 0.22 41.57
CA ARG A 151 4.45 0.13 42.94
C ARG A 151 5.12 -0.98 43.72
N ALA A 152 5.18 -0.81 45.04
CA ALA A 152 5.55 -1.87 45.96
C ALA A 152 4.58 -1.99 47.13
N PHE A 153 4.44 -3.20 47.64
CA PHE A 153 3.52 -3.58 48.70
C PHE A 153 4.28 -4.30 49.82
N ASN A 154 3.89 -4.08 51.07
CA ASN A 154 4.46 -4.77 52.24
C ASN A 154 3.75 -6.10 52.56
N VAL A 155 3.07 -6.67 51.58
CA VAL A 155 2.37 -7.95 51.64
C VAL A 155 2.64 -8.74 50.36
N ALA A 156 2.54 -10.06 50.45
CA ALA A 156 2.52 -10.91 49.27
C ALA A 156 1.11 -10.93 48.66
N LEU A 157 0.93 -10.29 47.50
CA LEU A 157 -0.35 -10.25 46.79
C LEU A 157 -0.72 -11.62 46.22
N THR A 158 -1.99 -12.01 46.33
CA THR A 158 -2.52 -13.19 45.65
C THR A 158 -2.60 -12.95 44.14
N ALA A 159 -2.72 -14.02 43.34
CA ALA A 159 -2.88 -13.91 41.89
C ALA A 159 -4.09 -13.02 41.50
N ASP A 160 -5.22 -13.17 42.20
CA ASP A 160 -6.41 -12.33 41.98
C ASP A 160 -6.16 -10.86 42.31
N GLN A 161 -5.38 -10.57 43.35
CA GLN A 161 -5.02 -9.20 43.71
C GLN A 161 -4.06 -8.59 42.69
N VAL A 162 -3.08 -9.36 42.20
CA VAL A 162 -2.18 -8.93 41.12
C VAL A 162 -2.99 -8.56 39.87
N LEU A 163 -3.92 -9.42 39.47
CA LEU A 163 -4.81 -9.16 38.33
C LEU A 163 -5.72 -7.94 38.56
N ALA A 164 -6.32 -7.81 39.74
CA ALA A 164 -7.22 -6.70 40.07
C ALA A 164 -6.50 -5.34 40.10
N ASN A 165 -5.25 -5.30 40.61
CA ASN A 165 -4.45 -4.10 40.75
C ASN A 165 -4.01 -3.50 39.40
N MET A 166 -4.15 -4.25 38.28
CA MET A 166 -3.94 -3.72 36.93
C MET A 166 -5.04 -2.73 36.51
N TYR A 167 -6.25 -2.86 37.06
CA TYR A 167 -7.44 -2.16 36.55
C TYR A 167 -8.14 -1.28 37.58
N THR A 168 -7.80 -1.42 38.86
CA THR A 168 -8.54 -0.79 39.96
C THR A 168 -7.64 0.02 40.88
N ARG A 169 -8.26 0.92 41.66
CA ARG A 169 -7.58 1.69 42.70
C ARG A 169 -7.27 0.78 43.88
N ILE A 170 -6.03 0.84 44.36
CA ILE A 170 -5.50 -0.09 45.38
C ILE A 170 -5.83 0.41 46.79
N ASP A 171 -5.83 -0.51 47.75
CA ASP A 171 -5.85 -0.20 49.18
C ASP A 171 -4.53 0.44 49.64
N ASP A 172 -4.59 1.74 49.92
CA ASP A 172 -3.47 2.57 50.34
C ASP A 172 -2.78 2.07 51.63
N ALA A 173 -3.40 1.17 52.41
CA ALA A 173 -2.83 0.64 53.66
C ALA A 173 -1.66 -0.35 53.44
N THR A 174 -1.55 -0.95 52.25
CA THR A 174 -0.52 -1.96 51.93
C THR A 174 0.59 -1.44 51.01
N VAL A 175 0.37 -0.25 50.43
CA VAL A 175 1.29 0.38 49.47
C VAL A 175 2.45 1.03 50.20
N VAL A 176 3.67 0.63 49.82
CA VAL A 176 4.92 1.18 50.32
C VAL A 176 5.33 2.41 49.52
N PHE A 177 5.30 2.30 48.20
CA PHE A 177 5.48 3.42 47.28
C PHE A 177 4.61 3.18 46.04
N ASP A 178 4.28 4.27 45.37
CA ASP A 178 3.46 4.28 44.17
C ASP A 178 3.92 5.41 43.25
N TYR A 179 4.97 5.14 42.48
CA TYR A 179 5.53 6.12 41.57
C TYR A 179 4.66 6.21 40.32
N ASP A 180 3.98 7.34 40.17
CA ASP A 180 3.08 7.66 39.08
C ASP A 180 3.77 8.57 38.06
N PHE A 181 3.96 8.03 36.86
CA PHE A 181 4.53 8.73 35.72
C PHE A 181 3.46 9.17 34.71
N SER A 182 2.17 9.00 35.04
CA SER A 182 1.06 9.51 34.24
C SER A 182 0.72 10.98 34.52
N VAL A 183 1.50 11.61 35.41
CA VAL A 183 1.39 13.03 35.79
C VAL A 183 2.74 13.73 35.62
N ASN A 184 2.70 15.04 35.39
CA ASN A 184 3.90 15.87 35.26
C ASN A 184 3.79 17.10 36.19
N PRO A 185 4.71 17.30 37.15
CA PRO A 185 5.86 16.42 37.45
C PRO A 185 5.43 15.06 38.03
N PRO A 186 6.22 13.98 37.80
CA PRO A 186 5.93 12.66 38.35
C PRO A 186 6.01 12.68 39.88
N CYS A 187 5.24 11.84 40.54
CA CYS A 187 5.13 11.86 42.00
C CYS A 187 4.88 10.47 42.60
N ASP A 188 5.20 10.32 43.90
CA ASP A 188 4.76 9.18 44.70
C ASP A 188 3.33 9.43 45.22
N GLN A 189 2.38 8.61 44.78
CA GLN A 189 1.00 8.66 45.23
C GLN A 189 0.77 7.97 46.57
N SER A 190 1.74 7.21 47.09
CA SER A 190 1.62 6.53 48.39
C SER A 190 1.47 7.52 49.55
N ASN A 191 1.14 7.01 50.73
CA ASN A 191 1.11 7.80 51.97
C ASN A 191 2.50 8.30 52.39
N ASN A 192 3.58 7.68 51.92
CA ASN A 192 4.94 8.06 52.31
C ASN A 192 5.46 9.28 51.53
N LYS A 193 4.92 9.56 50.34
CA LYS A 193 5.26 10.73 49.51
C LYS A 193 6.76 10.88 49.28
N PHE A 194 7.44 9.78 48.95
CA PHE A 194 8.86 9.82 48.65
C PHE A 194 9.16 10.75 47.46
N PRO A 195 10.27 11.50 47.49
CA PRO A 195 10.61 12.41 46.41
C PRO A 195 10.94 11.63 45.13
N VAL A 196 10.48 12.11 43.98
CA VAL A 196 10.72 11.48 42.67
C VAL A 196 11.56 12.44 41.83
N ALA A 197 12.82 12.07 41.55
CA ALA A 197 13.75 12.92 40.80
C ALA A 197 14.22 12.22 39.53
N LEU A 198 13.93 12.84 38.37
CA LEU A 198 14.47 12.42 37.08
C LEU A 198 15.98 12.75 37.00
N ALA A 199 16.77 11.86 36.42
CA ALA A 199 18.21 12.01 36.25
C ALA A 199 18.68 11.52 34.87
N GLY A 200 19.85 12.02 34.44
CA GLY A 200 20.41 11.68 33.13
C GLY A 200 19.54 12.22 31.99
N SER A 201 19.21 11.34 31.05
CA SER A 201 18.38 11.57 29.85
C SER A 201 16.89 11.26 30.06
N ALA A 202 16.47 10.93 31.28
CA ALA A 202 15.07 10.67 31.60
C ALA A 202 14.15 11.85 31.24
N ALA A 203 13.08 11.59 30.50
CA ALA A 203 12.17 12.62 30.00
C ALA A 203 10.70 12.21 30.14
N MET A 204 9.85 13.18 30.49
CA MET A 204 8.40 13.01 30.38
C MET A 204 7.98 13.27 28.94
N ILE A 205 7.13 12.41 28.38
CA ILE A 205 6.57 12.56 27.03
C ILE A 205 5.04 12.45 27.05
N SER A 206 4.38 13.04 26.05
CA SER A 206 2.96 12.90 25.78
C SER A 206 2.75 12.02 24.55
N GLU A 207 1.77 11.12 24.63
CA GLU A 207 1.30 10.28 23.52
C GLU A 207 -0.17 10.57 23.22
N VAL A 208 -0.51 10.76 21.94
CA VAL A 208 -1.88 10.90 21.47
C VAL A 208 -2.11 9.96 20.28
N PRO A 209 -2.95 8.92 20.41
CA PRO A 209 -3.41 8.17 19.24
C PRO A 209 -4.21 9.10 18.32
N ALA A 210 -3.89 9.15 17.04
CA ALA A 210 -4.53 10.06 16.10
C ALA A 210 -4.45 9.57 14.66
N LEU A 211 -5.28 10.14 13.78
CA LEU A 211 -5.19 9.92 12.35
C LEU A 211 -3.96 10.61 11.79
N ARG A 212 -2.97 9.84 11.35
CA ARG A 212 -1.78 10.35 10.67
C ARG A 212 -2.02 10.50 9.17
N LEU A 213 -1.74 11.69 8.65
CA LEU A 213 -1.87 12.06 7.26
C LEU A 213 -0.51 12.55 6.72
N GLN A 214 -0.05 11.93 5.63
CA GLN A 214 1.21 12.25 4.97
C GLN A 214 1.05 12.07 3.45
N ALA A 215 1.80 12.83 2.66
CA ALA A 215 1.69 12.82 1.20
C ALA A 215 0.22 12.99 0.78
N THR A 216 -0.38 12.10 0.00
CA THR A 216 -1.76 12.21 -0.51
C THR A 216 -2.83 11.57 0.41
N ALA A 217 -2.47 11.16 1.63
CA ALA A 217 -3.36 10.47 2.56
C ALA A 217 -4.59 11.30 2.96
N TYR A 218 -5.75 10.65 3.09
CA TYR A 218 -6.98 11.25 3.60
C TYR A 218 -7.92 10.22 4.24
N ALA A 219 -8.90 10.70 5.01
CA ALA A 219 -9.98 9.90 5.57
C ALA A 219 -11.31 10.24 4.89
N ARG A 220 -12.11 9.21 4.61
CA ARG A 220 -13.38 9.30 3.89
C ARG A 220 -14.50 8.66 4.71
N PRO A 221 -15.35 9.44 5.38
CA PRO A 221 -16.56 8.93 6.00
C PRO A 221 -17.49 8.28 4.95
N LEU A 222 -17.92 7.03 5.18
CA LEU A 222 -18.65 6.24 4.18
C LEU A 222 -20.16 6.34 4.40
N TYR A 223 -20.90 6.57 3.31
CA TYR A 223 -22.39 6.62 3.27
C TYR A 223 -23.04 7.73 4.12
N GLN A 224 -22.30 8.75 4.51
CA GLN A 224 -22.78 9.83 5.39
C GLN A 224 -23.24 11.09 4.63
N LYS A 225 -24.16 10.92 3.68
CA LYS A 225 -24.68 12.04 2.89
C LYS A 225 -25.44 13.09 3.71
N HIS A 226 -25.96 12.68 4.87
CA HIS A 226 -26.74 13.53 5.78
C HIS A 226 -25.86 14.42 6.67
N VAL A 227 -24.57 14.10 6.83
CA VAL A 227 -23.61 14.94 7.56
C VAL A 227 -23.15 16.03 6.61
N ASN A 228 -23.89 17.14 6.58
CA ASN A 228 -23.76 18.17 5.55
C ASN A 228 -23.76 19.59 6.15
N PRO A 229 -22.68 19.98 6.87
CA PRO A 229 -22.60 21.30 7.48
C PRO A 229 -22.64 22.41 6.41
N GLY A 230 -23.56 23.35 6.54
CA GLY A 230 -23.70 24.45 5.59
C GLY A 230 -24.15 24.02 4.18
N GLY A 231 -24.83 22.88 4.05
CA GLY A 231 -25.36 22.38 2.77
C GLY A 231 -26.43 23.27 2.14
N GLY A 232 -27.21 23.99 2.97
CA GLY A 232 -28.17 25.00 2.52
C GLY A 232 -27.61 26.42 2.49
N LEU A 233 -28.37 27.33 1.87
CA LEU A 233 -28.00 28.72 1.58
C LEU A 233 -27.43 29.45 2.82
N ILE A 234 -28.13 29.34 3.94
CA ILE A 234 -27.84 30.03 5.21
C ILE A 234 -27.86 29.06 6.39
N ASP A 235 -27.72 27.76 6.13
CA ASP A 235 -27.86 26.76 7.19
C ASP A 235 -26.74 26.94 8.23
N PRO A 236 -27.07 27.01 9.52
CA PRO A 236 -26.07 27.16 10.55
C PRO A 236 -25.26 25.88 10.70
N TYR A 237 -23.99 26.01 11.09
CA TYR A 237 -23.14 24.86 11.34
C TYR A 237 -21.96 25.20 12.26
N THR A 238 -21.34 24.14 12.80
CA THR A 238 -20.03 24.19 13.45
C THR A 238 -19.19 23.02 12.98
N VAL A 239 -17.91 23.26 12.71
CA VAL A 239 -16.89 22.20 12.58
C VAL A 239 -15.75 22.52 13.51
N GLN A 240 -15.44 21.63 14.45
CA GLN A 240 -14.34 21.75 15.42
C GLN A 240 -13.40 20.55 15.27
N ALA A 241 -12.09 20.79 15.27
CA ALA A 241 -11.09 19.76 15.03
C ALA A 241 -9.84 19.96 15.88
N ASP A 242 -9.26 18.85 16.33
CA ASP A 242 -7.95 18.80 16.98
C ASP A 242 -6.89 18.38 15.96
N VAL A 243 -5.92 19.25 15.70
CA VAL A 243 -4.89 19.02 14.67
C VAL A 243 -3.48 19.26 15.18
N TYR A 244 -2.52 18.50 14.66
CA TYR A 244 -1.09 18.65 14.91
C TYR A 244 -0.37 18.70 13.58
N ILE A 245 0.21 19.84 13.21
CA ILE A 245 0.79 20.05 11.87
C ILE A 245 2.29 19.85 11.90
N THR A 246 2.81 18.96 11.05
CA THR A 246 4.23 18.58 11.06
C THR A 246 5.05 19.28 9.98
N ASP A 247 4.41 19.68 8.88
CA ASP A 247 5.13 20.13 7.69
C ASP A 247 4.35 21.20 6.92
N SER A 248 5.09 22.21 6.46
CA SER A 248 4.59 23.30 5.63
C SER A 248 5.08 23.30 4.18
N SER A 249 5.81 22.28 3.73
CA SER A 249 6.55 22.29 2.47
C SER A 249 5.78 21.76 1.24
N LEU A 250 4.71 20.98 1.44
CA LEU A 250 4.05 20.25 0.35
C LEU A 250 2.98 21.05 -0.39
N SER A 251 2.28 21.96 0.29
CA SER A 251 1.26 22.80 -0.31
C SER A 251 1.07 24.08 0.49
N ASN A 252 0.74 25.16 -0.22
CA ASN A 252 0.32 26.41 0.40
C ASN A 252 -1.00 26.26 1.13
N ASP A 253 -1.90 25.37 0.66
CA ASP A 253 -3.20 25.08 1.28
C ASP A 253 -3.31 23.60 1.67
N GLN A 254 -3.72 23.32 2.91
CA GLN A 254 -3.89 21.97 3.45
C GLN A 254 -5.28 21.80 4.07
N TYR A 255 -6.10 20.91 3.53
CA TYR A 255 -7.50 20.75 3.94
C TYR A 255 -7.65 19.81 5.14
N ILE A 256 -8.42 20.27 6.13
CA ILE A 256 -8.75 19.47 7.32
C ILE A 256 -10.10 18.80 7.11
N PHE A 257 -11.09 19.54 6.61
CA PHE A 257 -12.45 19.05 6.37
C PHE A 257 -13.08 19.76 5.18
N ILE A 258 -13.80 19.00 4.34
CA ILE A 258 -14.64 19.51 3.26
C ILE A 258 -15.87 18.59 3.06
N ASN A 259 -17.03 19.17 2.73
CA ASN A 259 -18.26 18.42 2.43
C ASN A 259 -18.79 18.59 0.98
N GLY A 260 -18.05 19.32 0.13
CA GLY A 260 -18.39 19.59 -1.27
C GLY A 260 -17.18 19.41 -2.20
N ASP A 261 -17.31 19.92 -3.42
CA ASP A 261 -16.21 20.08 -4.39
C ASP A 261 -15.68 21.51 -4.32
N ILE A 262 -14.38 21.75 -4.54
CA ILE A 262 -13.82 23.11 -4.49
C ILE A 262 -14.34 24.01 -5.62
N GLU A 263 -14.84 23.42 -6.70
CA GLU A 263 -15.48 24.14 -7.80
C GLU A 263 -16.98 24.36 -7.58
N ASP A 264 -17.59 23.63 -6.66
CA ASP A 264 -19.02 23.74 -6.39
C ASP A 264 -19.30 25.02 -5.61
N SER A 265 -20.34 25.76 -6.02
CA SER A 265 -20.77 26.94 -5.27
C SER A 265 -21.61 26.58 -4.03
N SER A 266 -21.39 25.38 -3.47
CA SER A 266 -22.12 24.81 -2.34
C SER A 266 -21.18 24.14 -1.32
N GLY A 267 -21.65 23.99 -0.07
CA GLY A 267 -20.87 23.36 1.00
C GLY A 267 -19.87 24.32 1.69
N MET A 268 -18.94 23.74 2.45
CA MET A 268 -17.94 24.44 3.25
C MET A 268 -16.58 23.71 3.24
N GLY A 269 -15.53 24.48 3.48
CA GLY A 269 -14.16 23.99 3.67
C GLY A 269 -13.52 24.59 4.92
N LEU A 270 -12.80 23.77 5.66
CA LEU A 270 -11.90 24.17 6.74
C LEU A 270 -10.49 23.70 6.40
N PHE A 271 -9.57 24.65 6.22
CA PHE A 271 -8.22 24.36 5.76
C PHE A 271 -7.19 25.33 6.34
N LEU A 272 -5.92 25.05 6.08
CA LEU A 272 -4.78 25.82 6.53
C LEU A 272 -4.10 26.47 5.34
N ARG A 273 -3.71 27.74 5.47
CA ARG A 273 -2.93 28.48 4.47
C ARG A 273 -1.58 28.91 5.02
N TYR A 274 -0.51 28.58 4.30
CA TYR A 274 0.86 28.88 4.71
C TYR A 274 1.08 30.41 4.73
N ASN A 275 1.55 30.93 5.87
CA ASN A 275 1.72 32.38 6.05
C ASN A 275 3.04 32.92 5.44
N GLY A 276 4.01 32.05 5.14
CA GLY A 276 5.28 32.44 4.51
C GLY A 276 6.49 32.51 5.44
N SER A 277 6.30 32.54 6.78
CA SER A 277 7.43 32.74 7.72
C SER A 277 7.54 31.77 8.90
N SER A 278 6.47 31.13 9.38
CA SER A 278 6.54 30.38 10.66
C SER A 278 5.37 29.43 11.01
N GLY A 279 4.39 29.23 10.12
CA GLY A 279 3.24 28.36 10.41
C GLY A 279 2.08 28.59 9.45
N PHE A 280 0.87 28.25 9.90
CA PHE A 280 -0.35 28.31 9.10
C PHE A 280 -1.41 29.23 9.71
N ASN A 281 -2.12 29.97 8.86
CA ASN A 281 -3.41 30.54 9.25
C ASN A 281 -4.52 29.51 8.98
N VAL A 282 -5.49 29.43 9.87
CA VAL A 282 -6.75 28.71 9.64
C VAL A 282 -7.64 29.54 8.71
N VAL A 283 -8.28 28.86 7.75
CA VAL A 283 -9.19 29.44 6.77
C VAL A 283 -10.50 28.66 6.78
N SER A 284 -11.63 29.39 6.83
CA SER A 284 -12.96 28.84 6.62
C SER A 284 -13.60 29.44 5.38
N GLU A 285 -14.09 28.56 4.52
CA GLU A 285 -14.74 28.89 3.24
C GLU A 285 -16.16 28.33 3.19
N ARG A 286 -17.06 29.03 2.49
CA ARG A 286 -18.41 28.58 2.13
C ARG A 286 -18.61 28.76 0.62
N GLY A 287 -18.95 27.69 -0.10
CA GLY A 287 -19.02 27.67 -1.58
C GLY A 287 -17.66 27.80 -2.28
N ALA A 288 -17.66 28.08 -3.58
CA ALA A 288 -16.44 28.14 -4.40
C ALA A 288 -15.69 29.49 -4.33
N ASN A 289 -14.37 29.40 -4.44
CA ASN A 289 -13.41 30.51 -4.37
C ASN A 289 -13.70 31.72 -5.28
N TRP A 290 -14.41 31.56 -6.39
CA TRP A 290 -14.72 32.64 -7.35
C TRP A 290 -15.96 33.46 -6.98
N VAL A 291 -16.71 33.05 -5.94
CA VAL A 291 -17.99 33.67 -5.53
C VAL A 291 -17.84 34.66 -4.38
N GLY A 292 -16.75 34.59 -3.61
CA GLY A 292 -16.40 35.63 -2.63
C GLY A 292 -16.00 35.11 -1.25
N ASP A 293 -14.68 35.11 -1.03
CA ASP A 293 -14.03 35.71 0.14
C ASP A 293 -14.09 34.90 1.47
N ALA A 294 -13.30 33.82 1.53
CA ALA A 294 -13.04 33.03 2.74
C ALA A 294 -12.62 33.89 3.96
N LEU A 295 -12.91 33.39 5.16
CA LEU A 295 -12.45 33.99 6.43
C LEU A 295 -11.10 33.40 6.80
N VAL A 296 -10.09 34.26 6.98
CA VAL A 296 -8.74 33.87 7.39
C VAL A 296 -8.50 34.36 8.82
N SER A 297 -7.94 33.50 9.65
CA SER A 297 -7.51 33.84 11.03
C SER A 297 -6.39 34.89 11.05
N THR A 298 -6.32 35.66 12.14
CA THR A 298 -5.22 36.59 12.43
C THR A 298 -4.05 35.89 13.10
N ALA A 299 -4.33 34.92 13.99
CA ALA A 299 -3.32 34.09 14.61
C ALA A 299 -2.77 33.03 13.64
N VAL A 300 -1.50 32.66 13.86
CA VAL A 300 -0.81 31.60 13.15
C VAL A 300 -0.68 30.41 14.09
N ILE A 301 -1.17 29.23 13.68
CA ILE A 301 -0.96 28.00 14.45
C ILE A 301 0.49 27.51 14.25
N PRO A 302 1.20 27.18 15.35
CA PRO A 302 2.58 26.71 15.28
C PRO A 302 2.68 25.28 14.75
N LEU A 303 3.78 24.97 14.06
CA LEU A 303 4.12 23.60 13.71
C LEU A 303 4.52 22.80 14.95
N ASN A 304 4.33 21.49 14.89
CA ASN A 304 4.73 20.52 15.90
C ASN A 304 4.09 20.77 17.28
N GLN A 305 2.86 21.27 17.28
CA GLN A 305 2.03 21.44 18.48
C GLN A 305 0.58 21.13 18.15
N TRP A 306 -0.17 20.64 19.14
CA TRP A 306 -1.60 20.47 19.01
C TRP A 306 -2.29 21.84 19.05
N SER A 307 -3.26 22.04 18.16
CA SER A 307 -4.15 23.19 18.17
C SER A 307 -5.58 22.69 18.00
N ASN A 308 -6.50 23.28 18.76
CA ASN A 308 -7.92 23.11 18.49
C ASN A 308 -8.39 24.26 17.59
N ILE A 309 -9.08 23.92 16.51
CA ILE A 309 -9.61 24.91 15.59
C ILE A 309 -11.10 24.69 15.44
N ALA A 310 -11.88 25.78 15.37
CA ALA A 310 -13.30 25.69 15.09
C ALA A 310 -13.76 26.78 14.13
N THR A 311 -14.76 26.44 13.30
CA THR A 311 -15.52 27.41 12.50
C THR A 311 -16.99 27.29 12.81
N THR A 312 -17.67 28.43 12.99
CA THR A 312 -19.11 28.50 13.23
C THR A 312 -19.76 29.46 12.25
N PHE A 313 -20.93 29.11 11.71
CA PHE A 313 -21.76 30.02 10.92
C PHE A 313 -23.18 30.04 11.46
N ASP A 314 -23.69 31.21 11.84
CA ASP A 314 -25.00 31.36 12.47
C ASP A 314 -26.15 31.71 11.49
N GLY A 315 -25.88 31.65 10.19
CA GLY A 315 -26.78 32.14 9.14
C GLY A 315 -26.45 33.55 8.65
N THR A 316 -25.63 34.30 9.38
CA THR A 316 -25.23 35.67 9.05
C THR A 316 -23.73 35.94 9.19
N THR A 317 -23.11 35.34 10.20
CA THR A 317 -21.73 35.62 10.62
C THR A 317 -20.94 34.33 10.65
N LEU A 318 -19.80 34.31 9.96
CA LEU A 318 -18.81 33.25 10.02
C LEU A 318 -17.75 33.64 11.05
N CYS A 319 -17.40 32.73 11.96
CA CYS A 319 -16.39 32.94 13.00
C CYS A 319 -15.36 31.81 12.98
N LEU A 320 -14.11 32.14 13.32
CA LEU A 320 -13.01 31.21 13.53
C LEU A 320 -12.51 31.30 14.98
N TYR A 321 -12.29 30.15 15.60
CA TYR A 321 -11.74 30.01 16.95
C TYR A 321 -10.46 29.19 16.90
N ILE A 322 -9.46 29.57 17.70
CA ILE A 322 -8.21 28.84 17.88
C ILE A 322 -8.00 28.65 19.39
N ASP A 323 -7.77 27.41 19.80
CA ASP A 323 -7.68 26.97 21.22
C ASP A 323 -8.87 27.47 22.05
N GLY A 324 -10.04 27.43 21.41
CA GLY A 324 -11.34 27.88 21.89
C GLY A 324 -11.53 29.38 22.05
N VAL A 325 -10.56 30.22 21.65
CA VAL A 325 -10.68 31.69 21.70
C VAL A 325 -11.11 32.20 20.32
N LEU A 326 -12.08 33.11 20.26
CA LEU A 326 -12.50 33.76 19.01
C LEU A 326 -11.33 34.58 18.44
N ASP A 327 -10.92 34.26 17.21
CA ASP A 327 -9.80 34.91 16.55
C ASP A 327 -10.25 35.85 15.42
N ALA A 328 -11.20 35.40 14.58
CA ALA A 328 -11.70 36.20 13.46
C ALA A 328 -13.20 36.01 13.24
N SER A 329 -13.87 37.04 12.72
CA SER A 329 -15.29 36.99 12.36
C SER A 329 -15.60 37.87 11.15
N LYS A 330 -16.55 37.46 10.32
CA LYS A 330 -16.96 38.21 9.12
C LYS A 330 -18.42 37.93 8.79
N ALA A 331 -19.15 38.97 8.37
CA ALA A 331 -20.49 38.80 7.81
C ALA A 331 -20.41 38.08 6.46
N PHE A 332 -21.22 37.04 6.27
CA PHE A 332 -21.19 36.21 5.07
C PHE A 332 -22.61 35.99 4.55
N GLY A 333 -22.81 36.19 3.23
CA GLY A 333 -24.12 36.08 2.59
C GLY A 333 -24.56 34.63 2.33
N PRO A 334 -25.73 34.43 1.70
CA PRO A 334 -26.13 33.13 1.19
C PRO A 334 -25.14 32.58 0.15
N ILE A 335 -24.86 31.27 0.18
CA ILE A 335 -24.14 30.58 -0.91
C ILE A 335 -25.03 30.49 -2.16
N ALA A 336 -24.45 30.34 -3.35
CA ALA A 336 -25.22 30.42 -4.60
C ALA A 336 -26.05 29.15 -4.88
N GLU A 337 -25.60 28.00 -4.38
CA GLU A 337 -26.24 26.71 -4.61
C GLU A 337 -26.42 25.94 -3.30
N THR A 338 -27.52 25.19 -3.20
CA THR A 338 -27.76 24.25 -2.12
C THR A 338 -27.32 22.86 -2.53
N SER A 339 -26.61 22.18 -1.64
CA SER A 339 -26.34 20.75 -1.77
C SER A 339 -27.19 19.98 -0.77
N GLU A 340 -28.11 19.14 -1.25
CA GLU A 340 -28.91 18.26 -0.39
C GLU A 340 -28.11 17.07 0.14
N SER A 341 -26.90 16.82 -0.38
CA SER A 341 -26.08 15.68 0.02
C SER A 341 -24.60 16.01 0.08
N SER A 342 -23.99 15.65 1.19
CA SER A 342 -22.57 15.86 1.43
C SER A 342 -21.69 14.76 0.84
N TYR A 343 -20.49 15.16 0.46
CA TYR A 343 -19.41 14.29 0.03
C TYR A 343 -18.15 14.57 0.87
N LEU A 344 -18.17 14.06 2.10
CA LEU A 344 -17.15 14.33 3.12
C LEU A 344 -15.78 13.77 2.79
N VAL A 345 -14.77 14.60 3.00
CA VAL A 345 -13.36 14.21 3.09
C VAL A 345 -12.71 14.95 4.27
N ILE A 346 -11.90 14.22 5.03
CA ILE A 346 -11.05 14.74 6.10
C ILE A 346 -9.61 14.59 5.64
N GLY A 347 -8.83 15.67 5.67
CA GLY A 347 -7.41 15.64 5.33
C GLY A 347 -7.04 15.93 3.87
N ALA A 348 -8.01 16.18 2.99
CA ALA A 348 -7.77 16.58 1.59
C ALA A 348 -8.98 17.35 1.03
N ALA A 349 -8.79 18.09 -0.06
CA ALA A 349 -9.89 18.69 -0.80
C ALA A 349 -10.49 17.69 -1.82
N ARG A 350 -11.61 18.09 -2.44
CA ARG A 350 -12.17 17.42 -3.63
C ARG A 350 -12.17 18.38 -4.82
N SER A 351 -11.89 17.85 -6.00
CA SER A 351 -11.98 18.55 -7.28
C SER A 351 -12.59 17.61 -8.34
N VAL A 352 -13.58 18.08 -9.09
CA VAL A 352 -14.29 17.33 -10.16
C VAL A 352 -14.76 15.94 -9.71
N GLY A 353 -15.37 15.90 -8.52
CA GLY A 353 -15.95 14.72 -7.90
C GLY A 353 -14.95 13.78 -7.22
N GLN A 354 -13.64 14.06 -7.27
CA GLN A 354 -12.57 13.20 -6.76
C GLN A 354 -11.73 13.92 -5.68
N PRO A 355 -11.26 13.23 -4.62
CA PRO A 355 -10.27 13.79 -3.71
C PRO A 355 -8.97 14.16 -4.44
N THR A 356 -8.38 15.30 -4.09
CA THR A 356 -7.15 15.80 -4.73
C THR A 356 -5.93 15.58 -3.85
N GLY A 357 -4.88 14.97 -4.41
CA GLY A 357 -3.57 14.82 -3.77
C GLY A 357 -2.72 16.10 -3.74
N ALA A 358 -3.23 17.23 -4.23
CA ALA A 358 -2.49 18.49 -4.31
C ALA A 358 -2.65 19.40 -3.08
N THR A 359 -3.65 19.16 -2.23
CA THR A 359 -3.92 19.95 -1.00
C THR A 359 -4.02 19.12 0.31
N PRO A 360 -3.23 18.04 0.47
CA PRO A 360 -3.38 17.13 1.61
C PRO A 360 -2.80 17.69 2.91
N LEU A 361 -3.44 17.39 4.03
CA LEU A 361 -2.95 17.70 5.37
C LEU A 361 -1.70 16.88 5.71
N GLN A 362 -0.68 17.55 6.26
CA GLN A 362 0.56 16.94 6.72
C GLN A 362 0.65 17.02 8.24
N GLY A 363 0.27 15.93 8.91
CA GLY A 363 0.23 15.91 10.36
C GLY A 363 -0.73 14.88 10.92
N TYR A 364 -1.34 15.22 12.05
CA TYR A 364 -2.27 14.36 12.77
C TYR A 364 -3.60 15.07 13.02
N VAL A 365 -4.68 14.30 13.02
CA VAL A 365 -6.02 14.74 13.42
C VAL A 365 -6.50 13.82 14.54
N ALA A 366 -6.75 14.34 15.73
CA ALA A 366 -7.25 13.54 16.85
C ALA A 366 -8.78 13.43 16.81
N SER A 367 -9.46 14.52 16.47
CA SER A 367 -10.93 14.58 16.43
C SER A 367 -11.44 15.56 15.37
N VAL A 368 -12.65 15.30 14.86
CA VAL A 368 -13.46 16.26 14.08
C VAL A 368 -14.93 16.12 14.48
N ASP A 369 -15.50 17.16 15.06
CA ASP A 369 -16.91 17.25 15.44
C ASP A 369 -17.66 18.19 14.48
N VAL A 370 -18.81 17.74 14.00
CA VAL A 370 -19.62 18.43 12.98
C VAL A 370 -21.04 18.63 13.51
N TRP A 371 -21.52 19.86 13.48
CA TRP A 371 -22.83 20.26 13.98
C TRP A 371 -23.66 20.96 12.90
N ASN A 372 -24.98 20.84 12.99
CA ASN A 372 -25.94 21.65 12.22
C ASN A 372 -26.43 22.90 12.98
N LEU A 373 -25.67 23.31 14.00
CA LEU A 373 -25.91 24.50 14.80
C LEU A 373 -24.61 25.30 14.89
N ALA A 374 -24.72 26.62 15.00
CA ALA A 374 -23.61 27.48 15.41
C ALA A 374 -23.44 27.38 16.94
N LEU A 375 -22.36 26.75 17.39
CA LEU A 375 -22.03 26.68 18.80
C LEU A 375 -21.61 28.05 19.32
N THR A 376 -21.92 28.34 20.58
CA THR A 376 -21.45 29.57 21.23
C THR A 376 -19.98 29.45 21.61
N ALA A 377 -19.29 30.57 21.85
CA ALA A 377 -17.92 30.55 22.34
C ALA A 377 -17.75 29.75 23.64
N ALA A 378 -18.77 29.72 24.50
CA ALA A 378 -18.78 28.92 25.72
C ALA A 378 -18.87 27.42 25.42
N ASP A 379 -19.67 27.01 24.43
CA ASP A 379 -19.78 25.62 24.00
C ASP A 379 -18.48 25.14 23.34
N ILE A 380 -17.84 25.98 22.52
CA ILE A 380 -16.52 25.68 21.94
C ILE A 380 -15.48 25.42 23.04
N GLN A 381 -15.44 26.26 24.09
CA GLN A 381 -14.57 26.07 25.25
C GLN A 381 -14.92 24.83 26.08
N LEU A 382 -16.22 24.52 26.21
CA LEU A 382 -16.67 23.30 26.88
C LEU A 382 -16.17 22.06 26.14
N TYR A 383 -16.34 22.01 24.82
CA TYR A 383 -15.98 20.86 23.99
C TYR A 383 -14.48 20.76 23.68
N LEU A 384 -13.74 21.84 23.88
CA LEU A 384 -12.27 21.83 23.95
C LEU A 384 -11.76 20.99 25.13
N GLN A 385 -12.43 21.04 26.28
CA GLN A 385 -11.98 20.39 27.51
C GLN A 385 -12.49 18.94 27.65
N ALA A 386 -13.67 18.67 27.10
CA ALA A 386 -14.28 17.35 27.16
C ALA A 386 -15.05 17.09 25.85
N PRO A 387 -14.87 15.92 25.21
CA PRO A 387 -15.58 15.63 23.98
C PRO A 387 -17.11 15.68 24.16
N PRO A 388 -17.87 16.15 23.17
CA PRO A 388 -19.32 16.25 23.28
C PRO A 388 -19.97 14.87 23.45
N PRO A 389 -21.06 14.76 24.23
CA PRO A 389 -21.90 13.56 24.23
C PRO A 389 -22.37 13.25 22.80
N VAL A 390 -22.37 11.98 22.43
CA VAL A 390 -22.74 11.54 21.06
C VAL A 390 -24.20 11.85 20.71
N ASP A 391 -25.05 12.10 21.71
CA ASP A 391 -26.45 12.48 21.61
C ASP A 391 -26.70 13.97 21.80
N ALA A 392 -25.65 14.79 21.81
CA ALA A 392 -25.78 16.24 21.94
C ALA A 392 -26.63 16.82 20.80
N SER A 393 -27.53 17.74 21.15
CA SER A 393 -28.49 18.31 20.20
C SER A 393 -27.76 19.03 19.06
N GLY A 394 -28.03 18.61 17.83
CA GLY A 394 -27.46 19.19 16.63
C GLY A 394 -26.08 18.67 16.23
N LEU A 395 -25.50 17.73 16.97
CA LEU A 395 -24.29 17.02 16.55
C LEU A 395 -24.65 16.06 15.40
N LEU A 396 -24.07 16.29 14.23
CA LEU A 396 -24.26 15.46 13.04
C LEU A 396 -23.24 14.32 12.99
N ALA A 397 -21.98 14.61 13.36
CA ALA A 397 -20.93 13.61 13.39
C ALA A 397 -19.87 13.94 14.45
N ARG A 398 -19.32 12.89 15.03
CA ARG A 398 -18.13 12.93 15.89
C ARG A 398 -17.15 11.89 15.40
N TYR A 399 -16.11 12.35 14.71
CA TYR A 399 -15.02 11.53 14.22
C TYR A 399 -13.88 11.54 15.23
N ASP A 400 -13.79 10.51 16.06
CA ASP A 400 -12.75 10.37 17.08
C ASP A 400 -11.69 9.38 16.60
N PHE A 401 -10.53 9.89 16.19
CA PHE A 401 -9.41 9.11 15.68
C PHE A 401 -8.46 8.64 16.78
N THR A 402 -8.74 9.00 18.03
CA THR A 402 -8.04 8.44 19.19
C THR A 402 -8.53 7.02 19.53
N LEU A 403 -9.65 6.62 18.92
CA LEU A 403 -10.26 5.31 19.06
C LEU A 403 -10.03 4.45 17.81
N SER A 404 -9.90 3.14 18.02
CA SER A 404 -9.85 2.16 16.94
C SER A 404 -10.96 1.13 17.13
N PRO A 405 -11.76 0.82 16.09
CA PRO A 405 -11.68 1.41 14.75
C PRO A 405 -12.28 2.82 14.63
N ALA A 406 -11.77 3.58 13.67
CA ALA A 406 -12.26 4.92 13.34
C ALA A 406 -13.68 4.87 12.74
N ARG A 407 -14.59 5.64 13.34
CA ARG A 407 -16.02 5.69 13.00
C ARG A 407 -16.61 7.03 13.41
N ASN A 408 -17.77 7.36 12.86
CA ASN A 408 -18.62 8.39 13.44
C ASN A 408 -19.28 7.82 14.69
N LEU A 409 -19.05 8.43 15.85
CA LEU A 409 -19.62 7.98 17.11
C LEU A 409 -21.12 8.31 17.27
N VAL A 410 -21.67 9.21 16.44
CA VAL A 410 -23.10 9.57 16.48
C VAL A 410 -23.97 8.45 15.88
N ASP A 411 -23.57 7.91 14.73
CA ASP A 411 -24.38 6.97 13.95
C ASP A 411 -23.70 5.60 13.73
N GLY A 412 -22.46 5.43 14.21
CA GLY A 412 -21.68 4.20 14.09
C GLY A 412 -21.10 3.92 12.71
N HIS A 413 -21.25 4.80 11.71
CA HIS A 413 -20.77 4.52 10.35
C HIS A 413 -19.23 4.51 10.27
N PRO A 414 -18.65 3.62 9.46
CA PRO A 414 -17.20 3.49 9.35
C PRO A 414 -16.56 4.63 8.56
N ILE A 415 -15.31 4.91 8.88
CA ILE A 415 -14.45 5.83 8.12
C ILE A 415 -13.45 5.01 7.31
N GLY A 416 -13.37 5.25 6.00
CA GLY A 416 -12.33 4.68 5.15
C GLY A 416 -11.04 5.48 5.26
N LEU A 417 -9.92 4.84 5.57
CA LEU A 417 -8.58 5.44 5.51
C LEU A 417 -7.96 5.16 4.15
N VAL A 418 -7.43 6.17 3.46
CA VAL A 418 -6.98 6.10 2.06
C VAL A 418 -5.55 6.62 1.91
N ASP A 419 -4.81 6.11 0.92
CA ASP A 419 -3.47 6.59 0.52
C ASP A 419 -2.42 6.63 1.64
N GLY A 420 -2.46 5.64 2.54
CA GLY A 420 -1.49 5.52 3.64
C GLY A 420 -1.91 6.24 4.93
N ALA A 421 -3.11 6.83 4.95
CA ALA A 421 -3.77 7.27 6.18
C ALA A 421 -3.87 6.08 7.17
N ARG A 422 -3.48 6.31 8.42
CA ARG A 422 -3.52 5.29 9.47
C ARG A 422 -3.72 5.94 10.84
N ILE A 423 -4.27 5.17 11.78
CA ILE A 423 -4.20 5.55 13.18
C ILE A 423 -2.78 5.25 13.67
N ASP A 424 -2.09 6.26 14.18
CA ASP A 424 -0.70 6.20 14.64
C ASP A 424 -0.57 6.97 15.96
N MET A 425 0.56 6.83 16.65
CA MET A 425 0.83 7.52 17.90
C MET A 425 1.62 8.80 17.63
N GLN A 426 1.04 9.95 17.95
CA GLN A 426 1.75 11.22 17.97
C GLN A 426 2.49 11.34 19.31
N ILE A 427 3.79 11.62 19.28
CA ILE A 427 4.66 11.68 20.46
C ILE A 427 5.32 13.06 20.53
N ALA A 428 5.30 13.70 21.72
CA ALA A 428 6.00 14.96 21.98
C ALA A 428 6.65 14.98 23.37
N SER A 429 7.79 15.65 23.51
CA SER A 429 8.45 15.84 24.82
C SER A 429 7.74 16.91 25.65
N ILE A 430 7.64 16.70 26.98
CA ILE A 430 7.00 17.63 27.91
C ILE A 430 8.05 18.19 28.89
N SER A 431 8.04 19.50 29.10
CA SER A 431 8.88 20.15 30.13
C SER A 431 8.25 20.05 31.52
N ALA A 432 9.08 20.00 32.57
CA ALA A 432 8.70 19.80 33.98
C ALA A 432 7.79 20.90 34.60
N GLN A 433 7.39 21.92 33.84
CA GLN A 433 6.56 23.04 34.31
C GLN A 433 5.12 23.04 33.78
N THR A 434 4.73 22.04 32.98
CA THR A 434 3.40 21.98 32.38
C THR A 434 2.49 21.09 33.23
N VAL A 435 1.71 21.69 34.13
CA VAL A 435 0.64 20.98 34.85
C VAL A 435 -0.50 20.77 33.86
N ILE A 436 -0.50 19.62 33.18
CA ILE A 436 -1.67 19.16 32.44
C ILE A 436 -2.51 18.39 33.46
N ALA A 437 -3.71 18.86 33.74
CA ALA A 437 -4.67 18.08 34.51
C ALA A 437 -5.00 16.82 33.71
N SER A 438 -4.40 15.69 34.07
CA SER A 438 -4.81 14.41 33.51
C SER A 438 -6.25 14.17 33.96
N SER A 439 -7.12 13.77 33.04
CA SER A 439 -8.41 13.22 33.42
C SER A 439 -8.13 12.02 34.33
N ALA A 440 -8.43 12.16 35.62
CA ALA A 440 -8.45 11.02 36.52
C ALA A 440 -9.24 9.91 35.84
N PHE A 441 -8.70 8.69 35.87
CA PHE A 441 -9.35 7.50 35.34
C PHE A 441 -10.61 7.21 36.17
N THR A 442 -11.68 7.96 35.92
CA THR A 442 -13.01 7.80 36.51
C THR A 442 -13.97 7.49 35.39
N GLY A 443 -13.75 6.33 34.80
CA GLY A 443 -14.68 5.68 33.90
C GLY A 443 -14.23 4.25 33.90
N SER A 444 -15.06 3.35 34.43
CA SER A 444 -14.97 1.92 34.15
C SER A 444 -14.77 1.76 32.64
N ARG A 445 -13.51 1.57 32.22
CA ARG A 445 -13.21 1.20 30.85
C ARG A 445 -13.94 -0.12 30.61
N PRO A 446 -14.79 -0.26 29.58
CA PRO A 446 -14.92 -1.57 29.00
C PRO A 446 -13.50 -1.98 28.59
N ARG A 447 -13.06 -3.11 29.13
CA ARG A 447 -11.76 -3.75 28.90
C ARG A 447 -11.10 -3.25 27.61
N GLN A 448 -10.11 -2.37 27.73
CA GLN A 448 -9.14 -2.20 26.66
C GLN A 448 -8.35 -3.51 26.64
N THR A 449 -8.76 -4.43 25.77
CA THR A 449 -7.85 -5.49 25.34
C THR A 449 -6.64 -4.78 24.74
N THR A 450 -5.44 -5.11 25.21
CA THR A 450 -4.13 -4.59 24.78
C THR A 450 -3.77 -5.01 23.37
N ASP A 451 -4.79 -5.15 22.54
CA ASP A 451 -4.72 -5.67 21.22
C ASP A 451 -5.59 -4.72 20.41
N SER A 452 -4.97 -3.99 19.48
CA SER A 452 -5.67 -3.43 18.33
C SER A 452 -6.25 -4.54 17.43
N THR A 453 -6.38 -5.76 17.94
CA THR A 453 -7.12 -6.83 17.31
C THR A 453 -8.59 -6.63 17.61
N PHE A 454 -9.32 -6.36 16.55
CA PHE A 454 -10.72 -6.71 16.49
C PHE A 454 -10.92 -8.14 17.01
N PRO A 455 -12.02 -8.42 17.73
CA PRO A 455 -12.27 -9.74 18.30
C PRO A 455 -12.13 -10.83 17.23
N ALA A 456 -11.16 -11.73 17.44
CA ALA A 456 -10.73 -12.72 16.46
C ALA A 456 -11.74 -13.85 16.23
N THR A 457 -12.78 -13.95 17.08
CA THR A 457 -13.83 -14.96 16.99
C THR A 457 -15.22 -14.34 17.05
N ARG A 458 -16.20 -15.04 16.49
CA ARG A 458 -17.61 -14.65 16.51
C ARG A 458 -18.11 -14.50 17.95
N GLU A 459 -17.72 -15.40 18.85
CA GLU A 459 -18.10 -15.39 20.26
C GLU A 459 -17.49 -14.18 20.99
N ALA A 460 -16.23 -13.83 20.69
CA ALA A 460 -15.59 -12.63 21.24
C ALA A 460 -16.23 -11.34 20.70
N LEU A 461 -16.66 -11.33 19.43
CA LEU A 461 -17.37 -10.18 18.84
C LEU A 461 -18.77 -10.02 19.43
N ILE A 462 -19.52 -11.12 19.60
CA ILE A 462 -20.83 -11.09 20.27
C ILE A 462 -20.65 -10.68 21.74
N ALA A 463 -19.63 -11.20 22.44
CA ALA A 463 -19.33 -10.81 23.81
C ALA A 463 -18.93 -9.32 23.92
N ALA A 464 -18.15 -8.80 22.97
CA ALA A 464 -17.77 -7.39 22.91
C ALA A 464 -18.97 -6.49 22.60
N LEU A 465 -19.80 -6.83 21.61
CA LEU A 465 -21.03 -6.09 21.27
C LEU A 465 -22.04 -6.09 22.42
N ASN A 466 -22.19 -7.22 23.12
CA ASN A 466 -23.05 -7.31 24.30
C ASN A 466 -22.43 -6.54 25.49
N ALA A 467 -21.12 -6.58 25.69
CA ALA A 467 -20.45 -5.80 26.73
C ALA A 467 -20.53 -4.29 26.46
N GLU A 468 -20.43 -3.86 25.20
CA GLU A 468 -20.67 -2.47 24.79
C GLU A 468 -22.13 -2.06 25.00
N LEU A 469 -23.09 -2.96 24.72
CA LEU A 469 -24.50 -2.71 24.98
C LEU A 469 -24.80 -2.58 26.49
N GLU A 470 -24.17 -3.41 27.33
CA GLU A 470 -24.27 -3.31 28.78
C GLU A 470 -23.57 -2.06 29.33
N ALA A 471 -22.44 -1.66 28.75
CA ALA A 471 -21.78 -0.40 29.10
C ALA A 471 -22.65 0.82 28.72
N ALA A 472 -23.30 0.79 27.55
CA ALA A 472 -24.24 1.80 27.10
C ALA A 472 -25.53 1.82 27.95
N SER A 473 -26.02 0.66 28.41
CA SER A 473 -27.19 0.55 29.29
C SER A 473 -26.93 1.11 30.70
N ALA A 474 -25.68 1.03 31.16
CA ALA A 474 -25.25 1.60 32.44
C ALA A 474 -25.11 3.14 32.41
N THR A 475 -24.96 3.73 31.22
CA THR A 475 -24.75 5.18 31.03
C THR A 475 -25.99 5.92 30.50
N LEU A 476 -26.86 5.24 29.75
CA LEU A 476 -28.08 5.82 29.16
C LEU A 476 -29.34 5.29 29.86
N GLY A 477 -30.37 6.14 30.03
CA GLY A 477 -31.64 5.73 30.64
C GLY A 477 -32.33 4.59 29.89
N ALA A 478 -32.99 3.68 30.62
CA ALA A 478 -33.56 2.43 30.08
C ALA A 478 -34.55 2.62 28.90
N ASP A 479 -35.24 3.77 28.87
CA ASP A 479 -36.22 4.15 27.85
C ASP A 479 -35.66 5.10 26.78
N SER A 480 -34.34 5.34 26.78
CA SER A 480 -33.70 6.19 25.77
C SER A 480 -33.90 5.58 24.37
N PRO A 481 -34.37 6.37 23.38
CA PRO A 481 -34.48 5.92 22.00
C PRO A 481 -33.14 5.37 21.46
N HIS A 482 -32.01 5.84 22.01
CA HIS A 482 -30.67 5.45 21.61
C HIS A 482 -30.32 4.06 22.15
N LEU A 483 -30.65 3.78 23.42
CA LEU A 483 -30.48 2.45 23.97
C LEU A 483 -31.42 1.45 23.29
N GLN A 484 -32.64 1.87 22.90
CA GLN A 484 -33.56 1.03 22.14
C GLN A 484 -33.06 0.73 20.72
N ALA A 485 -32.49 1.73 20.02
CA ALA A 485 -31.89 1.56 18.70
C ALA A 485 -30.64 0.68 18.75
N GLN A 486 -29.78 0.88 19.75
CA GLN A 486 -28.56 0.09 19.96
C GLN A 486 -28.90 -1.35 20.38
N ARG A 487 -29.92 -1.57 21.22
CA ARG A 487 -30.46 -2.90 21.53
C ARG A 487 -31.00 -3.60 20.30
N ALA A 488 -31.81 -2.91 19.48
CA ALA A 488 -32.37 -3.47 18.25
C ALA A 488 -31.28 -3.81 17.23
N TRP A 489 -30.27 -2.95 17.09
CA TRP A 489 -29.14 -3.15 16.19
C TRP A 489 -28.22 -4.28 16.65
N THR A 490 -27.81 -4.29 17.92
CA THR A 490 -27.00 -5.38 18.50
C THR A 490 -27.76 -6.70 18.43
N ALA A 491 -29.06 -6.73 18.75
CA ALA A 491 -29.88 -7.93 18.59
C ALA A 491 -29.96 -8.40 17.13
N THR A 492 -30.04 -7.47 16.17
CA THR A 492 -30.07 -7.80 14.74
C THR A 492 -28.72 -8.33 14.25
N ILE A 493 -27.60 -7.73 14.66
CA ILE A 493 -26.25 -8.19 14.31
C ILE A 493 -25.93 -9.52 14.99
N VAL A 494 -26.25 -9.67 16.28
CA VAL A 494 -26.06 -10.93 17.01
C VAL A 494 -26.96 -12.03 16.44
N ALA A 495 -28.21 -11.73 16.04
CA ALA A 495 -29.09 -12.70 15.37
C ALA A 495 -28.59 -13.08 13.97
N ASN A 496 -28.07 -12.13 13.19
CA ASN A 496 -27.48 -12.40 11.88
C ASN A 496 -26.15 -13.16 11.99
N LEU A 497 -25.31 -12.81 12.95
CA LEU A 497 -24.12 -13.58 13.32
C LEU A 497 -24.54 -14.98 13.80
N ALA A 498 -25.62 -15.11 14.58
CA ALA A 498 -26.11 -16.39 15.10
C ALA A 498 -26.47 -17.40 14.00
N HIS A 499 -27.10 -16.91 12.93
CA HIS A 499 -27.59 -17.70 11.79
C HIS A 499 -26.62 -17.73 10.60
N SER A 500 -25.56 -16.91 10.59
CA SER A 500 -24.54 -16.87 9.53
C SER A 500 -23.27 -17.64 9.93
N LYS A 501 -22.74 -18.46 9.02
CA LYS A 501 -21.41 -19.09 9.16
C LYS A 501 -20.24 -18.17 8.72
N ALA A 502 -20.51 -16.93 8.30
CA ALA A 502 -19.50 -15.97 7.85
C ALA A 502 -19.45 -14.73 8.76
N VAL A 503 -18.27 -14.41 9.29
CA VAL A 503 -17.95 -13.11 9.91
C VAL A 503 -18.12 -12.01 8.84
N PRO A 504 -18.79 -10.88 9.10
CA PRO A 504 -19.05 -9.89 8.06
C PRO A 504 -17.73 -9.34 7.52
N PHE A 505 -17.64 -9.30 6.20
CA PHE A 505 -16.58 -8.64 5.47
C PHE A 505 -17.07 -7.22 5.08
N MET A 506 -16.19 -6.24 5.17
CA MET A 506 -16.41 -4.91 4.61
C MET A 506 -16.17 -4.92 3.10
N ILE A 507 -16.78 -4.01 2.35
CA ILE A 507 -16.57 -3.88 0.90
C ILE A 507 -16.14 -2.45 0.61
N SER A 508 -15.02 -2.28 -0.08
CA SER A 508 -14.51 -1.01 -0.57
C SER A 508 -14.40 -1.04 -2.10
N SER A 509 -14.30 0.12 -2.76
CA SER A 509 -14.16 0.15 -4.23
C SER A 509 -13.33 1.32 -4.68
N GLU A 510 -12.56 1.12 -5.74
CA GLU A 510 -11.65 2.10 -6.35
C GLU A 510 -11.82 2.09 -7.86
N ILE A 511 -11.67 3.26 -8.50
CA ILE A 511 -11.64 3.36 -9.96
C ILE A 511 -10.18 3.44 -10.37
N GLN A 512 -9.68 2.38 -11.01
CA GLN A 512 -8.31 2.31 -11.52
C GLN A 512 -8.35 2.25 -13.04
N GLY A 513 -8.16 3.41 -13.66
CA GLY A 513 -8.41 3.60 -15.10
C GLY A 513 -9.90 3.47 -15.45
N ASP A 514 -10.22 2.74 -16.51
CA ASP A 514 -11.60 2.52 -16.97
C ASP A 514 -12.34 1.40 -16.19
N ALA A 515 -11.68 0.78 -15.21
CA ALA A 515 -12.21 -0.35 -14.46
C ALA A 515 -12.62 0.07 -13.05
N HIS A 516 -13.81 -0.37 -12.65
CA HIS A 516 -14.29 -0.22 -11.28
C HIS A 516 -13.92 -1.49 -10.51
N VAL A 517 -12.99 -1.34 -9.58
CA VAL A 517 -12.45 -2.43 -8.78
C VAL A 517 -13.16 -2.43 -7.43
N ILE A 518 -13.70 -3.56 -7.03
CA ILE A 518 -14.35 -3.76 -5.74
C ILE A 518 -13.46 -4.68 -4.92
N TYR A 519 -13.19 -4.28 -3.69
CA TYR A 519 -12.45 -5.02 -2.70
C TYR A 519 -13.36 -5.49 -1.57
N VAL A 520 -13.06 -6.64 -1.01
CA VAL A 520 -13.63 -7.18 0.20
C VAL A 520 -12.54 -7.14 1.26
N ASP A 521 -12.87 -6.55 2.40
CA ASP A 521 -12.02 -6.27 3.54
C ASP A 521 -12.49 -7.17 4.71
N GLN A 522 -11.69 -8.11 5.19
CA GLN A 522 -12.05 -9.02 6.29
C GLN A 522 -10.82 -9.25 7.17
N GLY A 523 -10.94 -9.05 8.49
CA GLY A 523 -9.82 -9.28 9.41
C GLY A 523 -8.55 -8.46 9.12
N GLY A 524 -8.69 -7.22 8.60
CA GLY A 524 -7.56 -6.32 8.36
C GLY A 524 -6.81 -6.50 7.04
N LYS A 525 -7.30 -7.35 6.13
CA LYS A 525 -6.77 -7.50 4.76
C LYS A 525 -7.83 -7.07 3.73
N ARG A 526 -7.37 -6.38 2.67
CA ARG A 526 -8.16 -5.94 1.51
C ARG A 526 -7.91 -6.86 0.33
N TRP A 527 -8.91 -7.61 -0.10
CA TRP A 527 -8.84 -8.50 -1.26
C TRP A 527 -9.68 -7.94 -2.40
N GLU A 528 -9.19 -7.94 -3.63
CA GLU A 528 -10.00 -7.58 -4.79
C GLU A 528 -11.07 -8.65 -4.99
N ALA A 529 -12.31 -8.32 -4.65
CA ALA A 529 -13.45 -9.23 -4.71
C ALA A 529 -14.03 -9.32 -6.11
N GLY A 530 -13.81 -8.29 -6.92
CA GLY A 530 -14.16 -8.29 -8.33
C GLY A 530 -13.73 -7.01 -9.03
N ARG A 531 -13.24 -7.15 -10.25
CA ARG A 531 -12.96 -6.05 -11.15
C ARG A 531 -14.01 -6.04 -12.25
N ALA A 532 -14.82 -4.99 -12.28
CA ALA A 532 -15.64 -4.70 -13.45
C ALA A 532 -14.75 -3.94 -14.46
N VAL A 533 -14.06 -4.69 -15.31
CA VAL A 533 -13.68 -4.17 -16.63
C VAL A 533 -14.97 -4.09 -17.44
N GLY A 534 -15.15 -3.08 -18.29
CA GLY A 534 -16.29 -3.03 -19.21
C GLY A 534 -16.54 -4.40 -19.87
N PHE A 535 -17.81 -4.78 -19.99
CA PHE A 535 -18.33 -6.12 -20.33
C PHE A 535 -17.39 -7.05 -21.13
N PRO A 536 -17.36 -8.37 -20.83
CA PRO A 536 -16.65 -9.36 -21.63
C PRO A 536 -17.10 -9.32 -23.10
N ASN A 537 -16.15 -9.48 -24.01
CA ASN A 537 -16.40 -9.77 -25.43
C ASN A 537 -16.92 -11.21 -25.62
N ASP A 538 -17.79 -11.71 -24.74
CA ASP A 538 -18.42 -13.00 -24.99
C ASP A 538 -19.45 -12.84 -26.12
N ASP A 539 -19.43 -13.78 -27.06
CA ASP A 539 -20.21 -13.68 -28.31
C ASP A 539 -21.72 -13.48 -28.04
N ILE A 540 -22.24 -13.98 -26.90
CA ILE A 540 -23.64 -13.80 -26.49
C ILE A 540 -23.93 -12.35 -26.08
N SER A 541 -23.02 -11.67 -25.37
CA SER A 541 -23.20 -10.28 -24.93
C SER A 541 -23.00 -9.27 -26.07
N VAL A 542 -22.03 -9.49 -26.96
CA VAL A 542 -21.82 -8.67 -28.17
C VAL A 542 -23.03 -8.75 -29.10
N TRP A 543 -23.58 -9.96 -29.29
CA TRP A 543 -24.79 -10.20 -30.06
C TRP A 543 -26.01 -9.43 -29.49
N LYS A 544 -26.20 -9.43 -28.16
CA LYS A 544 -27.29 -8.65 -27.51
C LYS A 544 -27.11 -7.15 -27.66
N ALA A 545 -25.88 -6.64 -27.63
CA ALA A 545 -25.58 -5.22 -27.81
C ALA A 545 -25.90 -4.73 -29.23
N GLN A 546 -25.60 -5.54 -30.26
CA GLN A 546 -25.92 -5.23 -31.66
C GLN A 546 -27.44 -5.11 -31.90
N LEU A 547 -28.26 -5.89 -31.19
CA LEU A 547 -29.73 -5.84 -31.30
C LEU A 547 -30.30 -4.51 -30.82
N VAL A 548 -29.85 -4.01 -29.66
CA VAL A 548 -30.33 -2.73 -29.09
C VAL A 548 -29.92 -1.54 -29.97
N PHE A 549 -28.68 -1.54 -30.45
CA PHE A 549 -28.19 -0.46 -31.32
C PHE A 549 -28.86 -0.44 -32.69
N THR A 550 -29.20 -1.59 -33.27
CA THR A 550 -29.95 -1.66 -34.55
C THR A 550 -31.28 -0.91 -34.45
N VAL A 551 -31.97 -1.00 -33.30
CA VAL A 551 -33.21 -0.27 -33.04
C VAL A 551 -32.97 1.23 -32.86
N VAL A 552 -31.96 1.62 -32.09
CA VAL A 552 -31.64 3.03 -31.81
C VAL A 552 -31.15 3.75 -33.08
N PHE A 553 -30.29 3.13 -33.88
CA PHE A 553 -29.78 3.70 -35.12
C PHE A 553 -30.86 3.86 -36.18
N GLY A 554 -31.76 2.87 -36.34
CA GLY A 554 -32.87 2.99 -37.29
C GLY A 554 -33.81 4.16 -36.96
N VAL A 555 -33.99 4.46 -35.67
CA VAL A 555 -34.84 5.57 -35.21
C VAL A 555 -34.13 6.92 -35.29
N VAL A 556 -32.83 6.97 -34.98
CA VAL A 556 -32.03 8.20 -35.13
C VAL A 556 -31.86 8.56 -36.61
N ASP A 557 -31.62 7.59 -37.49
CA ASP A 557 -31.62 7.79 -38.95
C ASP A 557 -33.00 8.20 -39.46
N LEU A 558 -34.09 7.64 -38.93
CA LEU A 558 -35.44 8.06 -39.28
C LEU A 558 -35.73 9.54 -38.94
N ILE A 559 -35.30 10.02 -37.78
CA ILE A 559 -35.63 11.36 -37.26
C ILE A 559 -34.65 12.44 -37.76
N SER A 560 -33.36 12.10 -37.88
CA SER A 560 -32.29 13.06 -38.21
C SER A 560 -31.63 12.79 -39.57
N GLY A 561 -31.79 11.57 -40.11
CA GLY A 561 -31.08 11.00 -41.26
C GLY A 561 -29.57 11.15 -41.19
N LEU A 562 -29.04 11.01 -39.97
CA LEU A 562 -27.63 10.84 -39.67
C LEU A 562 -27.33 9.35 -39.59
N LYS A 563 -26.40 8.87 -40.42
CA LYS A 563 -25.76 7.58 -40.18
C LYS A 563 -24.83 7.74 -38.99
N CYS A 564 -25.09 6.96 -37.94
CA CYS A 564 -24.30 6.98 -36.72
C CYS A 564 -23.41 5.73 -36.66
N ASP A 565 -22.19 5.89 -36.14
CA ASP A 565 -21.24 4.79 -35.96
C ASP A 565 -21.14 4.36 -34.49
N PHE A 566 -20.68 3.12 -34.29
CA PHE A 566 -20.50 2.50 -32.98
C PHE A 566 -19.36 3.15 -32.19
N THR A 567 -19.65 4.04 -31.25
CA THR A 567 -18.62 4.55 -30.33
C THR A 567 -18.29 3.51 -29.25
N GLN A 568 -17.03 3.49 -28.79
CA GLN A 568 -16.57 2.56 -27.75
C GLN A 568 -17.24 2.83 -26.39
N GLN A 569 -17.56 4.11 -26.11
CA GLN A 569 -18.24 4.54 -24.88
C GLN A 569 -19.72 4.11 -24.83
N GLY A 570 -20.42 4.07 -25.96
CA GLY A 570 -21.81 3.60 -26.02
C GLY A 570 -21.97 2.11 -25.67
N ARG A 571 -20.95 1.28 -25.94
CA ARG A 571 -20.96 -0.17 -25.67
C ARG A 571 -20.99 -0.50 -24.18
N ALA A 572 -20.32 0.29 -23.35
CA ALA A 572 -20.30 0.11 -21.90
C ALA A 572 -21.65 0.43 -21.24
N TYR A 573 -22.44 1.35 -21.83
CA TYR A 573 -23.71 1.82 -21.27
C TYR A 573 -24.87 0.82 -21.48
N ILE A 574 -24.72 -0.15 -22.39
CA ILE A 574 -25.76 -1.13 -22.76
C ILE A 574 -26.15 -2.08 -21.64
N GLY A 575 -25.25 -2.41 -20.72
CA GLY A 575 -25.54 -3.32 -19.61
C GLY A 575 -26.69 -2.83 -18.71
N LYS A 576 -26.84 -1.51 -18.55
CA LYS A 576 -27.95 -0.90 -17.80
C LYS A 576 -29.27 -0.92 -18.56
N ILE A 577 -29.23 -0.99 -19.90
CA ILE A 577 -30.41 -1.02 -20.75
C ILE A 577 -30.97 -2.44 -20.87
N LEU A 578 -30.09 -3.44 -21.01
CA LEU A 578 -30.46 -4.86 -21.12
C LEU A 578 -31.00 -5.46 -19.81
N THR A 579 -30.76 -4.78 -18.68
CA THR A 579 -31.29 -5.15 -17.36
C THR A 579 -32.69 -4.60 -17.11
N ASP A 580 -33.22 -3.71 -17.96
CA ASP A 580 -34.62 -3.29 -17.88
C ASP A 580 -35.55 -4.43 -18.35
N PRO A 581 -36.44 -4.94 -17.49
CA PRO A 581 -37.24 -6.12 -17.80
C PRO A 581 -38.24 -5.89 -18.94
N LYS A 582 -38.72 -4.65 -19.16
CA LYS A 582 -39.65 -4.34 -20.26
C LYS A 582 -38.92 -4.24 -21.59
N ILE A 583 -37.71 -3.68 -21.59
CA ILE A 583 -36.85 -3.65 -22.77
C ILE A 583 -36.40 -5.08 -23.12
N ALA A 584 -35.95 -5.86 -22.13
CA ALA A 584 -35.58 -7.26 -22.31
C ALA A 584 -36.75 -8.14 -22.79
N ALA A 585 -37.96 -7.95 -22.24
CA ALA A 585 -39.15 -8.68 -22.67
C ALA A 585 -39.53 -8.38 -24.13
N ASN A 586 -39.47 -7.12 -24.56
CA ASN A 586 -39.74 -6.79 -25.96
C ASN A 586 -38.63 -7.31 -26.89
N LEU A 587 -37.36 -7.23 -26.50
CA LEU A 587 -36.24 -7.82 -27.25
C LEU A 587 -36.33 -9.35 -27.38
N SER A 588 -36.97 -10.03 -26.42
CA SER A 588 -37.17 -11.49 -26.43
C SER A 588 -38.14 -11.99 -27.50
N LEU A 589 -38.94 -11.10 -28.12
CA LEU A 589 -39.80 -11.41 -29.26
C LEU A 589 -38.99 -11.86 -30.51
N GLY A 590 -37.71 -11.49 -30.57
CA GLY A 590 -36.76 -11.99 -31.56
C GLY A 590 -37.21 -11.73 -33.01
N ALA A 591 -37.25 -12.77 -33.83
CA ALA A 591 -37.62 -12.67 -35.25
C ALA A 591 -39.10 -12.29 -35.50
N ALA A 592 -39.95 -12.29 -34.46
CA ALA A 592 -41.36 -11.88 -34.54
C ALA A 592 -41.59 -10.39 -34.22
N MET A 593 -40.52 -9.59 -34.10
CA MET A 593 -40.58 -8.16 -33.80
C MET A 593 -41.37 -7.37 -34.86
N THR A 594 -42.32 -6.53 -34.42
CA THR A 594 -43.11 -5.63 -35.28
C THR A 594 -42.72 -4.15 -35.08
N GLY A 595 -43.13 -3.28 -36.01
CA GLY A 595 -42.88 -1.83 -35.87
C GLY A 595 -43.47 -1.20 -34.61
N ALA A 596 -44.56 -1.76 -34.07
CA ALA A 596 -45.16 -1.33 -32.80
C ALA A 596 -44.29 -1.72 -31.58
N GLY A 597 -43.66 -2.90 -31.60
CA GLY A 597 -42.73 -3.33 -30.55
C GLY A 597 -41.46 -2.47 -30.50
N ILE A 598 -40.97 -2.03 -31.66
CA ILE A 598 -39.86 -1.07 -31.77
C ILE A 598 -40.21 0.28 -31.14
N PHE A 599 -41.41 0.80 -31.39
CA PHE A 599 -41.86 2.07 -30.82
C PHE A 599 -41.95 2.00 -29.29
N GLU A 600 -42.40 0.88 -28.74
CA GLU A 600 -42.49 0.69 -27.30
C GLU A 600 -41.10 0.61 -26.64
N ILE A 601 -40.10 -0.04 -27.27
CA ILE A 601 -38.71 -0.04 -26.80
C ILE A 601 -38.15 1.40 -26.73
N VAL A 602 -38.35 2.20 -27.79
CA VAL A 602 -37.89 3.61 -27.83
C VAL A 602 -38.55 4.45 -26.73
N ARG A 603 -39.84 4.25 -26.50
CA ARG A 603 -40.59 4.94 -25.45
C ARG A 603 -40.04 4.65 -24.06
N GLN A 604 -39.69 3.38 -23.78
CA GLN A 604 -39.09 3.00 -22.51
C GLN A 604 -37.67 3.58 -22.35
N LEU A 605 -36.87 3.62 -23.42
CA LEU A 605 -35.55 4.26 -23.44
C LEU A 605 -35.61 5.78 -23.15
N TYR A 606 -36.64 6.46 -23.64
CA TYR A 606 -36.84 7.89 -23.37
C TYR A 606 -37.25 8.16 -21.92
N ASN A 607 -38.23 7.40 -21.40
CA ASN A 607 -38.75 7.59 -20.04
C ASN A 607 -37.70 7.25 -18.96
N GLY A 608 -36.79 6.31 -19.24
CA GLY A 608 -35.66 6.00 -18.37
C GLY A 608 -34.48 6.97 -18.46
N SER A 609 -34.61 8.09 -19.19
CA SER A 609 -33.53 9.04 -19.49
C SER A 609 -32.31 8.48 -20.23
N TYR A 610 -32.34 7.21 -20.65
CA TYR A 610 -31.26 6.52 -21.36
C TYR A 610 -31.02 7.11 -22.75
N LEU A 611 -32.08 7.57 -23.42
CA LEU A 611 -32.01 8.10 -24.79
C LEU A 611 -31.18 9.40 -24.89
N ARG A 612 -31.27 10.31 -23.91
CA ARG A 612 -30.49 11.57 -23.90
C ARG A 612 -28.98 11.30 -23.83
N ILE A 613 -28.60 10.34 -23.00
CA ILE A 613 -27.21 9.96 -22.77
C ILE A 613 -26.68 9.16 -23.98
N LEU A 614 -27.45 8.22 -24.52
CA LEU A 614 -27.10 7.48 -25.74
C LEU A 614 -26.89 8.39 -26.95
N VAL A 615 -27.76 9.38 -27.17
CA VAL A 615 -27.63 10.34 -28.26
C VAL A 615 -26.40 11.24 -28.06
N GLY A 616 -26.14 11.68 -26.82
CA GLY A 616 -24.94 12.46 -26.48
C GLY A 616 -23.62 11.70 -26.66
N LEU A 617 -23.64 10.38 -26.46
CA LEU A 617 -22.47 9.49 -26.61
C LEU A 617 -22.24 9.00 -28.05
N LEU A 618 -23.27 9.07 -28.92
CA LEU A 618 -23.20 8.62 -30.31
C LEU A 618 -22.92 9.76 -31.30
N VAL A 619 -23.13 11.02 -30.91
CA VAL A 619 -23.03 12.14 -31.85
C VAL A 619 -22.14 13.25 -31.29
N SER A 620 -20.89 13.32 -31.74
CA SER A 620 -20.10 14.56 -31.67
C SER A 620 -20.63 15.51 -32.74
N VAL A 621 -21.71 16.24 -32.44
CA VAL A 621 -22.36 17.11 -33.44
C VAL A 621 -21.53 18.38 -33.60
N GLY A 622 -20.78 18.49 -34.69
CA GLY A 622 -20.24 19.78 -35.12
C GLY A 622 -21.39 20.74 -35.48
N TYR A 623 -21.21 22.04 -35.25
CA TYR A 623 -22.19 23.12 -35.50
C TYR A 623 -23.01 22.97 -36.81
N TRP A 624 -22.39 22.49 -37.89
CA TRP A 624 -23.05 22.27 -39.18
C TRP A 624 -24.04 21.09 -39.24
N ALA A 625 -23.88 20.07 -38.39
CA ALA A 625 -24.81 18.95 -38.28
C ALA A 625 -26.08 19.35 -37.48
N LEU A 626 -25.95 20.21 -36.46
CA LEU A 626 -27.07 20.85 -35.77
C LEU A 626 -27.97 21.63 -36.76
N LEU A 627 -27.36 22.32 -37.72
CA LEU A 627 -28.07 23.10 -38.74
C LEU A 627 -28.87 22.21 -39.72
N ARG A 628 -28.33 21.03 -40.08
CA ARG A 628 -29.05 20.03 -40.91
C ARG A 628 -30.21 19.37 -40.16
N ILE A 629 -30.03 19.09 -38.86
CA ILE A 629 -31.07 18.56 -37.98
C ILE A 629 -32.23 19.57 -37.87
N VAL A 630 -31.93 20.85 -37.68
CA VAL A 630 -32.94 21.93 -37.65
C VAL A 630 -33.66 22.07 -39.00
N ALA A 631 -32.94 22.03 -40.13
CA ALA A 631 -33.54 22.08 -41.47
C ALA A 631 -34.50 20.91 -41.74
N ARG A 632 -34.15 19.69 -41.29
CA ARG A 632 -35.03 18.52 -41.39
C ARG A 632 -36.21 18.56 -40.43
N LEU A 633 -36.03 19.03 -39.19
CA LEU A 633 -37.13 19.24 -38.25
C LEU A 633 -38.16 20.24 -38.81
N ILE A 634 -37.72 21.30 -39.48
CA ILE A 634 -38.60 22.26 -40.17
C ILE A 634 -39.42 21.58 -41.28
N LEU A 635 -38.81 20.67 -42.05
CA LEU A 635 -39.51 19.86 -43.06
C LEU A 635 -40.51 18.87 -42.43
N VAL A 636 -40.18 18.29 -41.28
CA VAL A 636 -41.04 17.35 -40.53
C VAL A 636 -42.29 18.05 -39.99
N PHE A 637 -42.16 19.25 -39.42
CA PHE A 637 -43.30 20.05 -38.96
C PHE A 637 -44.14 20.67 -40.09
N SER A 638 -43.70 20.55 -41.35
CA SER A 638 -44.45 21.00 -42.54
C SER A 638 -45.34 19.90 -43.18
N GLY A 639 -45.37 18.68 -42.62
CA GLY A 639 -46.39 17.67 -42.94
C GLY A 639 -46.19 16.80 -44.19
N ILE A 640 -44.99 16.79 -44.81
CA ILE A 640 -44.81 16.21 -46.16
C ILE A 640 -44.52 14.69 -46.21
N THR A 641 -44.25 13.95 -45.13
CA THR A 641 -43.64 12.60 -45.29
C THR A 641 -44.18 11.43 -44.44
N VAL A 642 -45.44 11.38 -44.00
CA VAL A 642 -45.96 10.26 -43.16
C VAL A 642 -45.76 8.86 -43.81
N ALA A 643 -45.75 8.74 -45.14
CA ALA A 643 -45.52 7.47 -45.85
C ALA A 643 -44.07 6.94 -45.75
N ALA A 644 -43.08 7.81 -45.51
CA ALA A 644 -41.66 7.40 -45.40
C ALA A 644 -41.35 6.70 -44.06
N TRP A 645 -42.17 6.93 -43.03
CA TRP A 645 -41.93 6.43 -41.67
C TRP A 645 -42.29 4.95 -41.52
N VAL A 646 -43.36 4.50 -42.19
CA VAL A 646 -43.80 3.10 -42.13
C VAL A 646 -42.80 2.17 -42.83
N VAL A 647 -42.24 2.61 -43.96
CA VAL A 647 -41.24 1.85 -44.73
C VAL A 647 -39.90 1.75 -43.98
N SER A 648 -39.51 2.82 -43.29
CA SER A 648 -38.22 2.90 -42.58
C SER A 648 -38.25 2.22 -41.19
N LEU A 649 -39.42 2.16 -40.53
CA LEU A 649 -39.61 1.29 -39.36
C LEU A 649 -39.66 -0.19 -39.73
N ALA A 650 -40.24 -0.54 -40.88
CA ALA A 650 -40.24 -1.91 -41.38
C ALA A 650 -38.84 -2.41 -41.76
N SER A 651 -37.99 -1.57 -42.35
CA SER A 651 -36.60 -1.92 -42.66
C SER A 651 -35.74 -2.11 -41.40
N THR A 652 -35.98 -1.32 -40.35
CA THR A 652 -35.31 -1.47 -39.04
C THR A 652 -35.70 -2.78 -38.35
N ALA A 653 -36.97 -3.19 -38.43
CA ALA A 653 -37.43 -4.49 -37.93
C ALA A 653 -36.78 -5.68 -38.67
N LEU A 654 -36.57 -5.55 -39.98
CA LEU A 654 -35.93 -6.59 -40.80
C LEU A 654 -34.43 -6.75 -40.46
N ALA A 655 -33.74 -5.63 -40.21
CA ALA A 655 -32.34 -5.63 -39.77
C ALA A 655 -32.18 -6.28 -38.39
N PHE A 656 -33.10 -5.98 -37.46
CA PHE A 656 -33.13 -6.60 -36.13
C PHE A 656 -33.29 -8.13 -36.20
N ALA A 657 -34.23 -8.62 -37.01
CA ALA A 657 -34.49 -10.05 -37.16
C ALA A 657 -33.28 -10.83 -37.73
N THR A 658 -32.47 -10.18 -38.57
CA THR A 658 -31.25 -10.75 -39.15
C THR A 658 -30.17 -10.95 -38.09
N VAL A 659 -29.94 -9.96 -37.22
CA VAL A 659 -28.94 -10.05 -36.14
C VAL A 659 -29.35 -11.10 -35.10
N TYR A 660 -30.65 -11.24 -34.79
CA TYR A 660 -31.14 -12.15 -33.74
C TYR A 660 -30.87 -13.65 -34.01
N LYS A 661 -30.73 -14.08 -35.27
CA LYS A 661 -30.60 -15.51 -35.62
C LYS A 661 -29.24 -16.14 -35.28
N ASN A 662 -28.24 -15.39 -34.80
CA ASN A 662 -26.85 -15.84 -34.64
C ASN A 662 -26.37 -16.00 -33.15
N LYS A 663 -27.01 -16.84 -32.30
CA LYS A 663 -26.78 -16.96 -30.82
C LYS A 663 -25.98 -18.23 -30.32
N PRO A 664 -24.96 -18.14 -29.42
CA PRO A 664 -24.14 -19.28 -28.81
C PRO A 664 -24.67 -20.08 -27.53
N GLN A 665 -24.06 -21.23 -27.08
CA GLN A 665 -24.52 -22.22 -25.99
C GLN A 665 -23.43 -22.91 -25.04
N PRO A 666 -23.69 -23.28 -23.72
CA PRO A 666 -22.78 -24.08 -22.79
C PRO A 666 -23.35 -25.35 -21.99
N PRO A 667 -22.55 -26.22 -21.24
CA PRO A 667 -22.95 -27.58 -20.69
C PRO A 667 -22.88 -27.90 -19.12
N PRO A 668 -23.40 -29.07 -18.56
CA PRO A 668 -23.65 -29.34 -17.09
C PRO A 668 -23.16 -30.69 -16.40
N THR A 669 -23.22 -30.86 -15.03
CA THR A 669 -23.09 -32.13 -14.18
C THR A 669 -23.79 -32.12 -12.74
N PRO A 670 -24.02 -33.29 -12.03
CA PRO A 670 -24.64 -33.40 -10.64
C PRO A 670 -24.00 -34.31 -9.50
N ASP A 671 -24.24 -33.94 -8.20
CA ASP A 671 -24.36 -34.55 -6.78
C ASP A 671 -23.43 -35.60 -6.03
N PRO A 672 -23.33 -35.62 -4.65
CA PRO A 672 -22.09 -35.93 -3.84
C PRO A 672 -22.06 -37.14 -2.85
N VAL A 673 -20.83 -37.50 -2.36
CA VAL A 673 -20.44 -38.54 -1.34
C VAL A 673 -19.74 -37.89 -0.12
N ASP A 674 -19.83 -38.45 1.10
CA ASP A 674 -19.15 -37.94 2.31
C ASP A 674 -17.62 -37.81 2.11
N PRO A 675 -17.04 -36.60 2.26
CA PRO A 675 -15.68 -36.33 1.82
C PRO A 675 -14.63 -36.77 2.84
N LEU A 676 -13.49 -37.25 2.32
CA LEU A 676 -12.25 -37.48 3.08
C LEU A 676 -11.84 -36.21 3.85
N PRO A 677 -11.09 -36.34 4.98
CA PRO A 677 -10.51 -35.18 5.64
C PRO A 677 -9.64 -34.41 4.64
N LEU A 678 -10.02 -33.16 4.38
CA LEU A 678 -9.38 -32.32 3.38
C LEU A 678 -8.01 -31.90 3.91
N ILE A 679 -6.94 -32.46 3.36
CA ILE A 679 -5.60 -31.91 3.54
C ILE A 679 -5.46 -30.73 2.57
N GLN A 680 -5.02 -29.59 3.09
CA GLN A 680 -4.72 -28.39 2.32
C GLN A 680 -3.27 -27.98 2.52
N ILE A 681 -2.69 -27.34 1.51
CA ILE A 681 -1.35 -26.78 1.59
C ILE A 681 -1.44 -25.43 2.27
N MET A 682 -0.67 -25.23 3.34
CA MET A 682 -0.60 -23.97 4.08
C MET A 682 0.46 -23.02 3.52
N GLU A 683 1.63 -23.57 3.16
CA GLU A 683 2.76 -22.77 2.67
C GLU A 683 3.69 -23.61 1.79
N VAL A 684 4.31 -22.96 0.79
CA VAL A 684 5.35 -23.53 -0.06
C VAL A 684 6.49 -22.54 -0.24
N ARG A 685 7.74 -23.01 -0.14
CA ARG A 685 8.98 -22.25 -0.36
C ARG A 685 9.77 -22.91 -1.48
N LEU A 686 9.90 -22.21 -2.61
CA LEU A 686 10.64 -22.65 -3.81
C LEU A 686 12.15 -22.38 -3.76
N ALA A 687 12.56 -21.40 -2.95
CA ALA A 687 13.93 -20.91 -2.85
C ALA A 687 14.60 -21.43 -1.57
N PHE A 688 14.49 -22.73 -1.31
CA PHE A 688 15.04 -23.35 -0.10
C PHE A 688 16.34 -24.10 -0.40
N ASP A 689 17.40 -23.72 0.31
CA ASP A 689 18.68 -24.41 0.32
C ASP A 689 18.90 -25.11 1.67
N PRO A 690 18.73 -26.45 1.75
CA PRO A 690 18.90 -27.20 3.00
C PRO A 690 20.31 -27.17 3.56
N THR A 691 21.31 -26.84 2.74
CA THR A 691 22.73 -26.92 3.12
C THR A 691 23.43 -25.57 3.14
N GLN A 692 22.73 -24.49 2.78
CA GLN A 692 23.30 -23.14 2.59
C GLN A 692 24.53 -23.11 1.64
N THR A 693 24.64 -24.09 0.75
CA THR A 693 25.75 -24.27 -0.19
C THR A 693 25.29 -24.35 -1.65
N LEU A 694 23.98 -24.41 -1.91
CA LEU A 694 23.37 -24.54 -3.23
C LEU A 694 22.97 -23.17 -3.81
N ARG A 695 23.18 -23.01 -5.12
CA ARG A 695 23.18 -21.70 -5.82
C ARG A 695 21.79 -21.21 -6.28
N ASN A 696 20.71 -21.92 -5.92
CA ASN A 696 19.39 -21.84 -6.57
C ASN A 696 18.33 -21.06 -5.76
N SER A 697 18.77 -20.24 -4.81
CA SER A 697 17.87 -19.38 -4.02
C SER A 697 18.51 -18.02 -3.84
N LEU A 698 18.00 -17.02 -4.58
CA LEU A 698 18.43 -15.64 -4.46
C LEU A 698 17.21 -14.76 -4.19
N PRO A 699 17.26 -13.88 -3.18
CA PRO A 699 16.14 -12.98 -2.88
C PRO A 699 16.01 -11.91 -3.97
N PHE A 700 14.81 -11.75 -4.52
CA PHE A 700 14.50 -10.65 -5.42
C PHE A 700 14.32 -9.34 -4.65
N TYR A 701 14.57 -8.21 -5.32
CA TYR A 701 13.99 -6.96 -4.86
C TYR A 701 12.50 -6.96 -5.23
N ALA A 702 11.64 -6.91 -4.22
CA ALA A 702 10.25 -6.55 -4.42
C ALA A 702 10.28 -5.09 -4.89
N ASP A 703 10.02 -4.87 -6.18
CA ASP A 703 9.92 -3.56 -6.82
C ASP A 703 9.19 -2.59 -5.86
N PRO A 704 9.55 -1.29 -5.78
CA PRO A 704 8.84 -0.35 -4.91
C PRO A 704 7.32 -0.28 -5.18
N GLN A 705 6.87 -0.84 -6.31
CA GLN A 705 5.47 -1.02 -6.70
C GLN A 705 4.96 -2.48 -6.62
N ALA A 706 5.81 -3.46 -6.32
CA ALA A 706 5.43 -4.85 -6.04
C ALA A 706 5.32 -5.06 -4.52
N THR A 707 4.08 -5.02 -4.03
CA THR A 707 3.66 -5.40 -2.67
C THR A 707 4.50 -6.55 -2.06
N ARG A 708 5.03 -6.34 -0.85
CA ARG A 708 5.51 -7.43 0.02
C ARG A 708 4.35 -8.38 0.34
N LEU A 709 4.56 -9.67 0.08
CA LEU A 709 3.57 -10.73 0.19
C LEU A 709 3.75 -11.52 1.50
N ALA A 710 2.64 -11.80 2.18
CA ALA A 710 2.60 -12.69 3.35
C ALA A 710 1.45 -13.70 3.21
N ALA A 711 1.80 -14.96 3.48
CA ALA A 711 0.99 -16.19 3.48
C ALA A 711 0.46 -16.65 2.10
N VAL A 712 0.56 -17.96 1.86
CA VAL A 712 0.28 -18.59 0.56
C VAL A 712 -1.21 -18.53 0.23
N ASP A 713 -1.52 -17.62 -0.69
CA ASP A 713 -2.70 -17.65 -1.54
C ASP A 713 -2.48 -18.71 -2.62
N THR A 714 -3.36 -19.72 -2.69
CA THR A 714 -3.27 -20.81 -3.70
C THR A 714 -3.51 -20.32 -5.13
N SER A 715 -3.99 -19.10 -5.32
CA SER A 715 -4.08 -18.39 -6.60
C SER A 715 -2.85 -17.52 -6.91
N ARG A 716 -1.92 -17.33 -5.97
CA ARG A 716 -0.66 -16.61 -6.17
C ARG A 716 0.54 -17.55 -6.20
N PHE A 717 1.55 -17.09 -6.91
CA PHE A 717 2.75 -17.83 -7.25
C PHE A 717 3.88 -17.49 -6.26
N PRO A 718 4.40 -18.40 -5.42
CA PRO A 718 5.73 -18.19 -4.86
C PRO A 718 6.69 -18.05 -6.06
N ASP A 719 7.55 -17.04 -6.01
CA ASP A 719 8.54 -16.81 -7.06
C ASP A 719 9.80 -17.63 -6.72
N GLY A 720 10.28 -18.42 -7.67
CA GLY A 720 11.50 -19.24 -7.55
C GLY A 720 12.46 -18.96 -8.71
N TRP A 721 13.76 -19.01 -8.44
CA TRP A 721 14.81 -18.82 -9.45
C TRP A 721 15.66 -20.08 -9.56
N TYR A 722 15.89 -20.55 -10.77
CA TYR A 722 16.78 -21.67 -11.06
C TYR A 722 17.74 -21.36 -12.20
N LEU A 723 18.91 -22.00 -12.18
CA LEU A 723 19.95 -21.85 -13.20
C LEU A 723 19.91 -23.01 -14.21
N LEU A 724 20.17 -22.71 -15.49
CA LEU A 724 20.21 -23.70 -16.57
C LEU A 724 21.39 -24.67 -16.47
N ASP A 725 22.47 -24.27 -15.82
CA ASP A 725 23.66 -25.10 -15.60
C ASP A 725 23.49 -26.13 -14.46
N ASP A 726 22.40 -26.04 -13.69
CA ASP A 726 22.12 -26.90 -12.54
C ASP A 726 21.04 -27.95 -12.87
N THR A 727 21.45 -29.08 -13.47
CA THR A 727 20.60 -30.28 -13.60
C THR A 727 20.36 -31.00 -12.26
N ARG A 728 20.58 -30.31 -11.13
CA ARG A 728 20.60 -30.89 -9.78
C ARG A 728 19.19 -31.00 -9.20
N THR A 729 19.06 -31.77 -8.14
CA THR A 729 17.81 -31.95 -7.40
C THR A 729 17.26 -30.60 -6.94
N ILE A 730 16.08 -30.23 -7.42
CA ILE A 730 15.36 -29.04 -6.94
C ILE A 730 14.73 -29.38 -5.58
N CYS A 731 14.90 -28.51 -4.59
CA CYS A 731 14.34 -28.67 -3.25
C CYS A 731 13.24 -27.63 -3.00
N ILE A 732 12.07 -28.08 -2.58
CA ILE A 732 10.93 -27.24 -2.21
C ILE A 732 10.49 -27.61 -0.80
N GLN A 733 10.26 -26.64 0.08
CA GLN A 733 9.62 -26.91 1.38
C GLN A 733 8.13 -26.65 1.31
N ALA A 734 7.31 -27.52 1.88
CA ALA A 734 5.87 -27.31 2.00
C ALA A 734 5.36 -27.68 3.39
N ARG A 735 4.30 -27.00 3.83
CA ARG A 735 3.61 -27.22 5.10
C ARG A 735 2.13 -27.47 4.82
N PHE A 736 1.50 -28.39 5.54
CA PHE A 736 0.15 -28.87 5.28
C PHE A 736 -0.75 -28.73 6.52
N ALA A 737 -2.03 -28.49 6.27
CA ALA A 737 -3.11 -28.53 7.24
C ALA A 737 -4.08 -29.66 6.89
N ALA A 738 -4.74 -30.24 7.88
CA ALA A 738 -5.82 -31.20 7.75
C ALA A 738 -6.99 -30.75 8.63
N ALA A 739 -8.05 -31.57 8.75
CA ALA A 739 -9.15 -31.30 9.65
C ALA A 739 -8.65 -31.06 11.09
N GLU A 740 -9.31 -30.12 11.78
CA GLU A 740 -8.95 -29.75 13.15
C GLU A 740 -8.92 -31.00 14.06
N GLY A 741 -7.83 -31.15 14.83
CA GLY A 741 -7.62 -32.32 15.69
C GLY A 741 -7.14 -33.59 14.98
N PHE A 742 -6.89 -33.55 13.66
CA PHE A 742 -6.34 -34.69 12.93
C PHE A 742 -4.90 -34.98 13.38
N ASN A 743 -4.67 -36.17 13.93
CA ASN A 743 -3.36 -36.70 14.28
C ASN A 743 -3.10 -37.95 13.44
N GLY A 744 -2.10 -37.90 12.57
CA GLY A 744 -1.85 -38.98 11.62
C GLY A 744 -0.72 -38.71 10.65
N ILE A 745 -0.47 -39.66 9.76
CA ILE A 745 0.59 -39.56 8.75
C ILE A 745 -0.05 -39.65 7.37
N ALA A 746 0.32 -38.73 6.47
CA ALA A 746 0.02 -38.84 5.05
C ALA A 746 1.32 -39.02 4.27
N SER A 747 1.31 -39.86 3.24
CA SER A 747 2.43 -39.94 2.29
C SER A 747 2.11 -38.97 1.16
N ILE A 748 2.87 -37.89 1.01
CA ILE A 748 2.61 -36.82 0.05
C ILE A 748 3.73 -36.79 -1.00
N GLN A 749 3.37 -36.55 -2.25
CA GLN A 749 4.26 -36.33 -3.38
C GLN A 749 3.73 -35.15 -4.22
N ALA A 750 4.61 -34.25 -4.64
CA ALA A 750 4.29 -33.21 -5.59
C ALA A 750 4.61 -33.69 -7.02
N THR A 751 3.64 -33.55 -7.92
CA THR A 751 3.85 -33.71 -9.36
C THR A 751 3.67 -32.36 -10.03
N GLY A 752 4.70 -31.90 -10.71
CA GLY A 752 4.72 -30.63 -11.42
C GLY A 752 4.64 -30.75 -12.93
N SER A 753 4.68 -29.59 -13.59
CA SER A 753 4.92 -29.48 -15.02
C SER A 753 6.30 -30.05 -15.42
N ALA A 754 6.59 -30.10 -16.72
CA ALA A 754 7.83 -30.66 -17.25
C ALA A 754 9.11 -30.09 -16.59
N GLU A 755 9.05 -28.85 -16.08
CA GLU A 755 10.14 -28.18 -15.38
C GLU A 755 10.50 -28.86 -14.05
N PHE A 756 9.52 -29.25 -13.24
CA PHE A 756 9.77 -29.85 -11.92
C PHE A 756 9.72 -31.38 -11.96
N GLY A 757 8.91 -31.99 -12.83
CA GLY A 757 8.70 -33.44 -12.83
C GLY A 757 8.04 -33.91 -11.52
N GLN A 758 8.48 -35.04 -10.97
CA GLN A 758 7.93 -35.60 -9.73
C GLN A 758 8.92 -35.45 -8.57
N SER A 759 8.41 -35.09 -7.39
CA SER A 759 9.21 -35.11 -6.17
C SER A 759 9.41 -36.54 -5.67
N ASN A 760 10.32 -36.73 -4.71
CA ASN A 760 10.26 -37.89 -3.82
C ASN A 760 8.92 -37.90 -3.05
N MET A 761 8.46 -39.09 -2.67
CA MET A 761 7.33 -39.24 -1.76
C MET A 761 7.81 -39.12 -0.33
N VAL A 762 7.16 -38.27 0.47
CA VAL A 762 7.59 -37.93 1.83
C VAL A 762 6.45 -38.22 2.80
N GLN A 763 6.78 -38.78 3.97
CA GLN A 763 5.82 -38.93 5.04
C GLN A 763 5.67 -37.61 5.81
N VAL A 764 4.46 -37.10 5.83
CA VAL A 764 4.08 -35.86 6.50
C VAL A 764 3.29 -36.24 7.75
N THR A 765 3.86 -35.91 8.91
CA THR A 765 3.21 -36.12 10.20
C THR A 765 2.39 -34.89 10.55
N PHE A 766 1.12 -35.10 10.93
CA PHE A 766 0.21 -34.07 11.39
C PHE A 766 0.04 -34.19 12.90
N VAL A 767 0.24 -33.07 13.58
CA VAL A 767 -0.04 -32.93 15.02
C VAL A 767 -1.09 -31.82 15.14
N ASN A 768 -2.26 -32.17 15.68
CA ASN A 768 -3.44 -31.31 15.77
C ASN A 768 -3.83 -30.65 14.44
N GLY A 769 -3.77 -31.40 13.36
CA GLY A 769 -4.19 -30.96 12.03
C GLY A 769 -3.15 -30.12 11.29
N VAL A 770 -1.91 -29.97 11.78
CA VAL A 770 -0.86 -29.19 11.10
C VAL A 770 0.45 -29.98 11.04
N SER A 771 1.20 -29.85 9.94
CA SER A 771 2.56 -30.41 9.80
C SER A 771 3.65 -29.37 10.09
N ASP A 772 4.91 -29.82 10.26
CA ASP A 772 6.09 -28.97 10.11
C ASP A 772 6.38 -28.67 8.61
N TYR A 773 7.40 -27.85 8.32
CA TYR A 773 7.90 -27.71 6.94
C TYR A 773 8.63 -28.98 6.51
N ILE A 774 8.17 -29.55 5.42
CA ILE A 774 8.69 -30.79 4.85
C ILE A 774 9.38 -30.50 3.52
N THR A 775 10.58 -31.03 3.33
CA THR A 775 11.36 -30.84 2.10
C THR A 775 11.03 -31.92 1.07
N PHE A 776 10.68 -31.48 -0.15
CA PHE A 776 10.42 -32.29 -1.33
C PHE A 776 11.53 -32.07 -2.35
N GLN A 777 12.06 -33.16 -2.88
CA GLN A 777 13.20 -33.21 -3.79
C GLN A 777 12.76 -33.69 -5.16
N PHE A 778 12.99 -32.87 -6.18
CA PHE A 778 12.69 -33.16 -7.59
C PHE A 778 13.99 -33.49 -8.32
N ALA A 779 14.43 -34.74 -8.15
CA ALA A 779 15.67 -35.23 -8.75
C ALA A 779 15.56 -35.42 -10.27
N ASN A 780 14.35 -35.65 -10.79
CA ASN A 780 14.07 -35.88 -12.21
C ASN A 780 13.30 -34.68 -12.80
N ASN A 781 13.96 -33.53 -12.87
CA ASN A 781 13.38 -32.27 -13.32
C ASN A 781 13.84 -31.91 -14.75
N GLY A 782 13.04 -31.13 -15.48
CA GLY A 782 13.30 -30.72 -16.86
C GLY A 782 13.72 -29.25 -16.99
N ILE A 783 14.20 -28.63 -15.91
CA ILE A 783 14.43 -27.18 -15.86
C ILE A 783 15.50 -26.72 -16.86
N ALA A 784 16.50 -27.57 -17.12
CA ALA A 784 17.58 -27.33 -18.08
C ALA A 784 17.15 -27.45 -19.56
N GLN A 785 15.99 -28.06 -19.87
CA GLN A 785 15.64 -28.45 -21.25
C GLN A 785 15.01 -27.33 -22.10
N GLY A 786 14.50 -26.25 -21.50
CA GLY A 786 13.73 -25.22 -22.20
C GLY A 786 14.36 -23.83 -22.24
N GLY A 787 15.64 -23.71 -21.91
CA GLY A 787 16.36 -22.44 -21.96
C GLY A 787 15.81 -21.38 -21.00
N VAL A 788 16.21 -20.12 -21.25
CA VAL A 788 15.75 -18.98 -20.46
C VAL A 788 14.24 -18.87 -20.58
N ARG A 789 13.53 -18.71 -19.47
CA ARG A 789 12.08 -18.56 -19.47
C ARG A 789 11.57 -18.09 -18.13
N ALA A 790 10.44 -17.41 -18.17
CA ALA A 790 9.58 -17.20 -17.01
C ALA A 790 8.31 -18.02 -17.24
N ARG A 791 8.03 -18.96 -16.34
CA ARG A 791 6.90 -19.87 -16.48
C ARG A 791 6.08 -19.92 -15.21
N ASN A 792 4.78 -19.92 -15.41
CA ASN A 792 3.84 -20.31 -14.37
C ASN A 792 3.83 -21.84 -14.37
N ALA A 793 4.32 -22.43 -13.30
CA ALA A 793 4.34 -23.87 -13.09
C ALA A 793 3.33 -24.22 -12.00
N THR A 794 2.73 -25.39 -12.12
CA THR A 794 1.72 -25.85 -11.18
C THR A 794 2.21 -27.15 -10.58
N LEU A 795 2.24 -27.22 -9.25
CA LEU A 795 2.48 -28.47 -8.52
C LEU A 795 1.16 -28.99 -8.00
N THR A 796 0.83 -30.22 -8.37
CA THR A 796 -0.28 -30.98 -7.80
C THR A 796 0.26 -31.85 -6.68
N TRP A 797 -0.32 -31.70 -5.50
CA TRP A 797 0.11 -32.44 -4.32
C TRP A 797 -0.85 -33.61 -4.14
N ASN A 798 -0.36 -34.80 -4.40
CA ASN A 798 -1.13 -36.03 -4.28
C ASN A 798 -0.51 -36.91 -3.22
N GLY A 799 -1.30 -37.85 -2.71
CA GLY A 799 -0.74 -38.82 -1.80
C GLY A 799 -1.80 -39.69 -1.16
N THR A 800 -1.40 -40.40 -0.12
CA THR A 800 -2.28 -41.31 0.60
C THR A 800 -2.43 -40.88 2.05
N ILE A 801 -3.68 -40.77 2.49
CA ILE A 801 -4.04 -40.55 3.89
C ILE A 801 -4.89 -41.73 4.34
N LEU A 802 -4.52 -42.38 5.45
CA LEU A 802 -5.20 -43.58 5.96
C LEU A 802 -5.36 -44.70 4.91
N GLY A 803 -4.42 -44.81 3.96
CA GLY A 803 -4.46 -45.81 2.89
C GLY A 803 -5.35 -45.46 1.68
N VAL A 804 -6.03 -44.32 1.69
CA VAL A 804 -6.85 -43.84 0.57
C VAL A 804 -6.09 -42.74 -0.20
N ALA A 805 -6.07 -42.86 -1.52
CA ALA A 805 -5.46 -41.87 -2.39
C ALA A 805 -6.31 -40.58 -2.44
N GLY A 806 -5.65 -39.43 -2.30
CA GLY A 806 -6.29 -38.12 -2.31
C GLY A 806 -5.43 -37.06 -3.02
N ASN A 807 -6.11 -36.03 -3.52
CA ASN A 807 -5.49 -34.79 -3.98
C ASN A 807 -5.58 -33.77 -2.84
N PHE A 808 -4.45 -33.21 -2.46
CA PHE A 808 -4.28 -32.32 -1.30
C PHE A 808 -4.09 -30.86 -1.69
N GLY A 809 -4.30 -30.56 -2.97
CA GLY A 809 -4.33 -29.21 -3.49
C GLY A 809 -3.35 -28.99 -4.63
N ILE A 810 -3.47 -27.79 -5.16
CA ILE A 810 -2.65 -27.28 -6.24
C ILE A 810 -2.00 -26.00 -5.75
N THR A 811 -0.71 -25.88 -6.02
CA THR A 811 0.03 -24.63 -5.83
C THR A 811 0.55 -24.17 -7.17
N ASN A 812 0.36 -22.90 -7.44
CA ASN A 812 0.91 -22.24 -8.61
C ASN A 812 2.23 -21.58 -8.22
N HIS A 813 3.21 -21.55 -9.12
CA HIS A 813 4.58 -21.06 -8.91
C HIS A 813 5.08 -20.30 -10.12
N ARG A 814 5.84 -19.22 -9.92
CA ARG A 814 6.43 -18.43 -11.01
C ARG A 814 7.91 -18.72 -10.98
N VAL A 815 8.37 -19.36 -12.04
CA VAL A 815 9.70 -19.94 -12.14
C VAL A 815 10.48 -19.14 -13.15
N TYR A 816 11.55 -18.51 -12.71
CA TYR A 816 12.54 -17.88 -13.58
C TYR A 816 13.70 -18.84 -13.78
N VAL A 817 14.00 -19.12 -15.04
CA VAL A 817 15.11 -19.95 -15.45
C VAL A 817 16.10 -19.05 -16.17
N THR A 818 17.32 -18.90 -15.63
CA THR A 818 18.38 -18.05 -16.21
C THR A 818 19.60 -18.88 -16.60
N LEU A 819 20.50 -18.31 -17.40
CA LEU A 819 21.69 -19.02 -17.90
C LEU A 819 22.75 -19.19 -16.82
N LYS A 820 23.02 -18.10 -16.11
CA LYS A 820 23.95 -18.05 -14.98
C LYS A 820 23.37 -17.13 -13.91
N ARG A 821 24.09 -17.02 -12.79
CA ARG A 821 23.82 -16.03 -11.75
C ARG A 821 23.91 -14.63 -12.36
N ALA A 822 23.01 -13.75 -11.93
CA ALA A 822 23.05 -12.36 -12.34
C ALA A 822 24.37 -11.70 -11.93
N THR A 823 24.87 -10.81 -12.78
CA THR A 823 26.12 -10.06 -12.57
C THR A 823 25.83 -8.56 -12.50
N LEU A 824 26.87 -7.72 -12.35
CA LEU A 824 26.70 -6.26 -12.21
C LEU A 824 25.74 -5.69 -13.28
N PRO A 825 24.88 -4.71 -12.96
CA PRO A 825 24.83 -3.96 -11.70
C PRO A 825 24.16 -4.70 -10.54
N TRP A 826 23.73 -5.95 -10.74
CA TRP A 826 23.02 -6.72 -9.72
C TRP A 826 23.97 -7.21 -8.61
N LEU A 827 23.61 -6.94 -7.36
CA LEU A 827 24.34 -7.33 -6.15
C LEU A 827 23.49 -8.25 -5.27
N GLU A 828 24.09 -9.34 -4.81
CA GLU A 828 23.46 -10.32 -3.92
C GLU A 828 23.43 -9.84 -2.46
N TYR A 829 24.48 -9.16 -2.01
CA TYR A 829 24.66 -8.66 -0.65
C TYR A 829 24.95 -7.15 -0.66
N GLY A 830 24.42 -6.42 0.34
CA GLY A 830 24.56 -4.97 0.46
C GLY A 830 23.25 -4.24 0.20
N ASP A 831 23.30 -3.23 -0.69
CA ASP A 831 22.16 -2.38 -1.05
C ASP A 831 21.01 -3.21 -1.66
N PRO A 832 19.85 -3.34 -0.97
CA PRO A 832 18.74 -4.14 -1.44
C PRO A 832 18.21 -3.70 -2.81
N THR A 833 18.35 -2.41 -3.16
CA THR A 833 17.88 -1.86 -4.45
C THR A 833 18.65 -2.40 -5.65
N GLN A 834 19.87 -2.89 -5.43
CA GLN A 834 20.71 -3.51 -6.44
C GLN A 834 20.48 -5.02 -6.55
N ARG A 835 19.56 -5.64 -5.80
CA ARG A 835 19.14 -7.02 -6.11
C ARG A 835 18.35 -7.05 -7.41
N VAL A 836 18.31 -8.19 -8.10
CA VAL A 836 17.55 -8.29 -9.35
C VAL A 836 16.07 -8.00 -9.11
N TRP A 837 15.51 -7.07 -9.90
CA TRP A 837 14.10 -6.70 -9.83
C TRP A 837 13.26 -7.77 -10.53
N LYS A 838 12.13 -8.14 -9.93
CA LYS A 838 11.18 -9.08 -10.54
C LYS A 838 10.73 -8.64 -11.94
N SER A 839 10.40 -7.35 -12.08
CA SER A 839 9.99 -6.75 -13.36
C SER A 839 11.05 -6.92 -14.44
N VAL A 840 12.34 -6.75 -14.08
CA VAL A 840 13.44 -7.01 -15.01
C VAL A 840 13.49 -8.48 -15.44
N LEU A 841 13.35 -9.44 -14.51
CA LEU A 841 13.35 -10.86 -14.88
C LEU A 841 12.15 -11.26 -15.72
N ASP A 842 10.96 -10.71 -15.46
CA ASP A 842 9.78 -10.97 -16.30
C ASP A 842 10.02 -10.59 -17.76
N TYR A 843 10.53 -9.38 -18.00
CA TYR A 843 10.84 -8.90 -19.36
C TYR A 843 12.08 -9.57 -19.96
N ALA A 844 13.17 -9.70 -19.20
CA ALA A 844 14.41 -10.32 -19.69
C ALA A 844 14.18 -11.79 -20.08
N CYS A 845 13.49 -12.56 -19.24
CA CYS A 845 13.15 -13.94 -19.56
C CYS A 845 12.14 -14.06 -20.70
N GLN A 846 11.21 -13.11 -20.86
CA GLN A 846 10.30 -13.07 -22.00
C GLN A 846 11.04 -12.71 -23.30
N TRP A 847 11.96 -11.76 -23.24
CA TRP A 847 12.70 -11.30 -24.41
C TRP A 847 13.69 -12.35 -24.91
N ALA A 848 14.36 -13.05 -23.99
CA ALA A 848 15.34 -14.09 -24.27
C ALA A 848 14.77 -15.52 -24.20
N GLU A 849 13.45 -15.67 -24.30
CA GLU A 849 12.79 -16.96 -24.11
C GLU A 849 13.36 -18.06 -25.03
N GLY A 850 13.65 -19.24 -24.46
CA GLY A 850 14.17 -20.41 -25.16
C GLY A 850 15.68 -20.38 -25.44
N THR A 851 16.39 -19.31 -25.09
CA THR A 851 17.84 -19.22 -25.31
C THR A 851 18.61 -20.11 -24.35
N LEU A 852 19.64 -20.79 -24.86
CA LEU A 852 20.48 -21.73 -24.09
C LEU A 852 21.91 -21.22 -23.89
N ALA A 853 22.24 -20.06 -24.46
CA ALA A 853 23.57 -19.47 -24.41
C ALA A 853 23.49 -17.96 -24.19
N VAL A 854 24.50 -17.39 -23.52
CA VAL A 854 24.59 -15.97 -23.17
C VAL A 854 24.49 -15.06 -24.39
N ASP A 855 25.14 -15.44 -25.50
CA ASP A 855 25.10 -14.63 -26.72
C ASP A 855 23.70 -14.60 -27.35
N GLY A 856 22.98 -15.72 -27.28
CA GLY A 856 21.60 -15.81 -27.76
C GLY A 856 20.65 -14.98 -26.92
N ALA A 857 20.82 -14.99 -25.60
CA ALA A 857 20.01 -14.17 -24.69
C ALA A 857 20.26 -12.67 -24.88
N ALA A 858 21.52 -12.26 -24.95
CA ALA A 858 21.91 -10.87 -25.22
C ALA A 858 21.40 -10.40 -26.59
N ALA A 859 21.53 -11.23 -27.64
CA ALA A 859 20.99 -10.95 -28.97
C ALA A 859 19.47 -10.76 -28.96
N ALA A 860 18.75 -11.62 -28.24
CA ALA A 860 17.30 -11.57 -28.15
C ALA A 860 16.81 -10.31 -27.41
N ILE A 861 17.46 -9.95 -26.29
CA ILE A 861 17.19 -8.71 -25.55
C ILE A 861 17.43 -7.49 -26.44
N THR A 862 18.57 -7.46 -27.13
CA THR A 862 18.95 -6.36 -28.03
C THR A 862 17.93 -6.19 -29.16
N THR A 863 17.51 -7.31 -29.76
CA THR A 863 16.49 -7.32 -30.83
C THR A 863 15.14 -6.85 -30.32
N ARG A 864 14.70 -7.32 -29.15
CA ARG A 864 13.42 -6.91 -28.56
C ARG A 864 13.43 -5.43 -28.19
N PHE A 865 14.54 -4.95 -27.64
CA PHE A 865 14.68 -3.56 -27.25
C PHE A 865 14.77 -2.61 -28.46
N ASN A 866 15.49 -2.97 -29.53
CA ASN A 866 15.47 -2.21 -30.79
C ASN A 866 14.06 -2.09 -31.39
N ASN A 867 13.19 -3.08 -31.15
CA ASN A 867 11.80 -3.09 -31.59
C ASN A 867 10.80 -2.58 -30.53
N SER A 868 11.27 -1.89 -29.49
CA SER A 868 10.42 -1.41 -28.38
C SER A 868 9.49 -0.24 -28.73
N GLY A 869 9.66 0.39 -29.89
CA GLY A 869 8.93 1.59 -30.29
C GLY A 869 9.49 2.90 -29.72
N LEU A 870 10.67 2.85 -29.09
CA LEU A 870 11.47 4.02 -28.75
C LEU A 870 12.10 4.65 -29.99
N ARG A 871 12.46 5.93 -29.88
CA ARG A 871 13.07 6.71 -30.97
C ARG A 871 14.44 7.22 -30.56
N TYR A 872 15.37 7.22 -31.49
CA TYR A 872 16.68 7.80 -31.24
C TYR A 872 16.62 9.33 -31.16
N ASP A 873 17.34 9.94 -30.20
CA ASP A 873 17.55 11.38 -30.18
C ASP A 873 18.58 11.80 -31.24
N SER A 874 18.09 11.97 -32.46
CA SER A 874 18.90 12.41 -33.59
C SER A 874 19.12 13.92 -33.65
N VAL A 875 18.62 14.68 -32.66
CA VAL A 875 18.78 16.14 -32.57
C VAL A 875 19.88 16.50 -31.59
N ASN A 876 19.75 16.06 -30.33
CA ASN A 876 20.70 16.44 -29.27
C ASN A 876 21.61 15.29 -28.83
N GLY A 877 21.28 14.04 -29.18
CA GLY A 877 22.01 12.86 -28.70
C GLY A 877 21.97 12.66 -27.19
N ALA A 878 20.94 13.18 -26.50
CA ALA A 878 20.84 13.16 -25.04
C ALA A 878 20.32 11.82 -24.52
N ALA A 879 20.83 11.41 -23.35
CA ALA A 879 20.30 10.26 -22.62
C ALA A 879 19.05 10.68 -21.81
N PHE A 880 18.06 9.79 -21.73
CA PHE A 880 16.77 10.06 -21.09
C PHE A 880 16.45 9.14 -19.92
N TYR A 881 17.14 8.01 -19.82
CA TYR A 881 17.02 7.06 -18.72
C TYR A 881 18.29 6.98 -17.87
N VAL A 882 19.38 7.59 -18.33
CA VAL A 882 20.62 7.71 -17.57
C VAL A 882 20.78 9.13 -17.05
N GLU A 883 21.05 9.24 -15.75
CA GLU A 883 21.34 10.52 -15.09
C GLU A 883 22.71 10.50 -14.40
N ILE A 884 23.22 11.69 -14.08
CA ILE A 884 24.46 11.85 -13.31
C ILE A 884 24.11 12.42 -11.94
N VAL A 885 24.32 11.61 -10.90
CA VAL A 885 24.09 11.98 -9.50
C VAL A 885 25.42 11.89 -8.76
N ASN A 886 25.87 13.01 -8.17
CA ASN A 886 27.13 13.12 -7.45
C ASN A 886 28.35 12.61 -8.25
N GLY A 887 28.36 12.88 -9.56
CA GLY A 887 29.44 12.46 -10.46
C GLY A 887 29.38 10.98 -10.86
N ASN A 888 28.40 10.20 -10.41
CA ASN A 888 28.17 8.83 -10.84
C ASN A 888 27.00 8.76 -11.83
N SER A 889 27.19 8.00 -12.90
CA SER A 889 26.13 7.71 -13.86
C SER A 889 25.23 6.59 -13.33
N GLN A 890 23.93 6.82 -13.31
CA GLN A 890 22.93 5.89 -12.75
C GLN A 890 21.79 5.67 -13.75
N PHE A 891 21.22 4.47 -13.71
CA PHE A 891 20.09 4.07 -14.54
C PHE A 891 18.78 4.25 -13.76
N ASN A 892 17.90 5.12 -14.26
CA ASN A 892 16.55 5.29 -13.76
C ASN A 892 15.68 4.12 -14.22
N LEU A 893 15.90 2.98 -13.58
CA LEU A 893 15.22 1.72 -13.89
C LEU A 893 13.72 1.85 -13.61
N THR A 894 13.34 2.57 -12.56
CA THR A 894 11.93 2.88 -12.25
C THR A 894 11.20 3.54 -13.42
N SER A 895 11.81 4.55 -14.06
CA SER A 895 11.21 5.22 -15.23
C SER A 895 11.11 4.28 -16.43
N PHE A 896 12.11 3.42 -16.62
CA PHE A 896 12.15 2.47 -17.73
C PHE A 896 11.16 1.31 -17.58
N THR A 897 11.01 0.73 -16.39
CA THR A 897 10.00 -0.30 -16.12
C THR A 897 8.58 0.27 -16.28
N ARG A 898 8.35 1.54 -15.92
CA ARG A 898 7.11 2.26 -16.24
C ARG A 898 6.87 2.39 -17.74
N PHE A 899 7.91 2.66 -18.53
CA PHE A 899 7.78 2.67 -19.99
C PHE A 899 7.35 1.28 -20.51
N LEU A 900 8.01 0.22 -20.03
CA LEU A 900 7.68 -1.16 -20.41
C LEU A 900 6.26 -1.58 -19.99
N SER A 901 5.75 -1.05 -18.87
CA SER A 901 4.38 -1.27 -18.43
C SER A 901 3.35 -0.38 -19.14
N GLY A 902 3.77 0.44 -20.12
CA GLY A 902 2.89 1.25 -20.96
C GLY A 902 2.62 2.67 -20.46
N SER A 903 3.39 3.19 -19.51
CA SER A 903 3.25 4.57 -19.01
C SER A 903 3.37 5.60 -20.13
N ALA A 904 2.46 6.57 -20.15
CA ALA A 904 2.51 7.72 -21.05
C ALA A 904 3.53 8.78 -20.63
N PHE A 905 3.98 8.76 -19.37
CA PHE A 905 4.85 9.77 -18.77
C PHE A 905 6.34 9.44 -18.86
N SER A 906 6.69 8.22 -19.30
CA SER A 906 8.09 7.83 -19.45
C SER A 906 8.66 8.30 -20.80
N PRO A 907 9.95 8.71 -20.87
CA PRO A 907 10.57 9.16 -22.11
C PRO A 907 10.45 8.15 -23.25
N ARG A 908 10.04 8.59 -24.44
CA ARG A 908 10.00 7.74 -25.65
C ARG A 908 11.22 7.89 -26.55
N THR A 909 12.19 8.65 -26.06
CA THR A 909 13.43 8.98 -26.74
C THR A 909 14.58 8.34 -25.99
N VAL A 910 15.58 7.85 -26.72
CA VAL A 910 16.81 7.26 -26.17
C VAL A 910 18.02 7.69 -26.99
N ASN A 911 19.21 7.63 -26.38
CA ASN A 911 20.47 7.65 -27.12
C ASN A 911 21.26 6.34 -26.98
N CYS A 912 22.51 6.32 -27.46
CA CYS A 912 23.36 5.13 -27.41
C CYS A 912 23.72 4.72 -25.97
N THR A 913 23.88 5.70 -25.06
CA THR A 913 24.10 5.45 -23.64
C THR A 913 22.89 4.76 -22.97
N ASP A 914 21.67 5.22 -23.22
CA ASP A 914 20.46 4.55 -22.73
C ASP A 914 20.39 3.12 -23.29
N CYS A 915 20.65 2.96 -24.60
CA CYS A 915 20.58 1.66 -25.25
C CYS A 915 21.58 0.65 -24.67
N ALA A 916 22.83 1.04 -24.48
CA ALA A 916 23.86 0.19 -23.86
C ALA A 916 23.47 -0.20 -22.43
N THR A 917 23.02 0.78 -21.64
CA THR A 917 22.64 0.58 -20.23
C THR A 917 21.48 -0.40 -20.08
N ILE A 918 20.44 -0.25 -20.91
CA ILE A 918 19.25 -1.11 -20.87
C ILE A 918 19.60 -2.54 -21.30
N VAL A 919 20.34 -2.70 -22.40
CA VAL A 919 20.74 -4.03 -22.88
C VAL A 919 21.61 -4.73 -21.84
N THR A 920 22.63 -4.06 -21.30
CA THR A 920 23.52 -4.60 -20.25
C THR A 920 22.74 -4.98 -19.00
N THR A 921 21.90 -4.09 -18.48
CA THR A 921 21.13 -4.32 -17.24
C THR A 921 20.21 -5.54 -17.35
N PHE A 922 19.48 -5.68 -18.45
CA PHE A 922 18.55 -6.80 -18.65
C PHE A 922 19.28 -8.10 -19.03
N ALA A 923 20.34 -8.04 -19.83
CA ALA A 923 21.12 -9.22 -20.21
C ALA A 923 21.88 -9.80 -19.01
N ASN A 924 22.39 -8.94 -18.12
CA ASN A 924 23.11 -9.37 -16.93
C ASN A 924 22.20 -9.93 -15.85
N ALA A 925 20.91 -9.62 -15.85
CA ALA A 925 19.92 -10.32 -15.02
C ALA A 925 19.82 -11.82 -15.36
N LEU A 926 20.13 -12.18 -16.62
CA LEU A 926 20.18 -13.57 -17.10
C LEU A 926 21.58 -14.19 -17.01
N GLY A 927 22.59 -13.41 -16.62
CA GLY A 927 23.99 -13.84 -16.51
C GLY A 927 24.81 -13.71 -17.80
N CYS A 928 24.51 -12.75 -18.67
CA CYS A 928 25.24 -12.55 -19.93
C CYS A 928 26.60 -11.82 -19.80
N GLU A 929 26.89 -11.19 -18.65
CA GLU A 929 28.19 -10.57 -18.34
C GLU A 929 28.66 -9.51 -19.36
N LEU A 930 27.73 -8.67 -19.82
CA LEU A 930 28.02 -7.52 -20.68
C LEU A 930 28.43 -6.30 -19.85
N LEU A 931 29.15 -5.36 -20.45
CA LEU A 931 29.45 -4.06 -19.89
C LEU A 931 29.12 -2.95 -20.90
N GLU A 932 28.84 -1.77 -20.39
CA GLU A 932 28.62 -0.56 -21.19
C GLU A 932 29.98 0.01 -21.62
N ALA A 933 30.31 -0.15 -22.90
CA ALA A 933 31.60 0.24 -23.46
C ALA A 933 31.48 1.30 -24.55
N VAL A 934 32.48 2.18 -24.60
CA VAL A 934 32.54 3.33 -25.50
C VAL A 934 33.57 3.12 -26.60
N MET A 935 33.22 3.52 -27.81
CA MET A 935 34.16 3.78 -28.90
C MET A 935 34.18 5.27 -29.26
N THR A 936 35.37 5.83 -29.42
CA THR A 936 35.55 7.25 -29.73
C THR A 936 36.94 7.50 -30.31
N ASP A 937 37.15 8.69 -30.85
CA ASP A 937 38.47 9.20 -31.19
C ASP A 937 39.16 9.67 -29.89
N PRO A 938 40.33 9.14 -29.51
CA PRO A 938 41.07 9.60 -28.35
C PRO A 938 41.45 11.10 -28.41
N GLN A 939 41.46 11.70 -29.60
CA GLN A 939 41.67 13.14 -29.78
C GLN A 939 40.38 13.98 -29.67
N GLY A 940 39.22 13.35 -29.42
CA GLY A 940 37.93 14.03 -29.20
C GLY A 940 37.23 14.51 -30.47
N ASN A 941 37.70 14.13 -31.66
CA ASN A 941 37.09 14.58 -32.92
C ASN A 941 35.96 13.67 -33.41
N GLY A 942 35.54 12.67 -32.63
CA GLY A 942 34.55 11.69 -33.07
C GLY A 942 34.97 10.90 -34.32
N PHE A 943 34.05 10.14 -34.89
CA PHE A 943 34.30 9.34 -36.09
C PHE A 943 33.11 9.37 -37.06
N ALA A 944 33.41 9.40 -38.36
CA ALA A 944 32.43 9.43 -39.44
C ALA A 944 31.73 8.07 -39.59
N THR A 945 30.40 8.10 -39.73
CA THR A 945 29.54 6.92 -39.83
C THR A 945 29.04 6.70 -41.26
N ASN A 946 28.71 5.46 -41.58
CA ASN A 946 27.85 5.12 -42.71
C ASN A 946 26.40 5.54 -42.46
N MET A 947 25.56 5.32 -43.47
CA MET A 947 24.11 5.36 -43.27
C MET A 947 23.70 4.21 -42.35
N ILE A 948 22.82 4.49 -41.40
CA ILE A 948 22.31 3.54 -40.40
C ILE A 948 20.79 3.60 -40.35
N ILE A 949 20.15 2.62 -39.72
CA ILE A 949 18.76 2.72 -39.30
C ILE A 949 18.77 2.87 -37.78
N ALA A 950 18.57 4.09 -37.29
CA ALA A 950 18.47 4.34 -35.86
C ALA A 950 17.21 3.68 -35.27
N ILE A 951 17.23 3.35 -33.97
CA ILE A 951 16.06 2.84 -33.25
C ILE A 951 14.85 3.76 -33.46
N GLY A 952 13.72 3.16 -33.84
CA GLY A 952 12.49 3.88 -34.20
C GLY A 952 12.43 4.43 -35.63
N SER A 953 13.49 4.25 -36.44
CA SER A 953 13.49 4.49 -37.88
C SER A 953 13.24 3.19 -38.67
N ASN A 954 12.85 3.32 -39.94
CA ASN A 954 12.67 2.21 -40.88
C ASN A 954 13.48 2.36 -42.18
N ALA A 955 14.32 3.39 -42.27
CA ALA A 955 15.08 3.71 -43.46
C ALA A 955 16.52 4.09 -43.11
N PHE A 956 17.44 3.70 -43.98
CA PHE A 956 18.84 4.11 -43.90
C PHE A 956 18.94 5.62 -44.05
N GLY A 957 19.62 6.27 -43.10
CA GLY A 957 19.88 7.69 -43.10
C GLY A 957 21.18 8.03 -42.36
N PRO A 958 21.68 9.27 -42.48
CA PRO A 958 22.87 9.66 -41.75
C PRO A 958 22.54 9.74 -40.26
N THR A 959 23.52 9.50 -39.41
CA THR A 959 23.44 9.91 -38.00
C THR A 959 23.22 11.43 -37.93
N PHE A 960 22.39 11.90 -37.01
CA PHE A 960 22.06 13.33 -36.82
C PHE A 960 21.68 14.09 -38.13
N PRO A 961 20.65 13.66 -38.87
CA PRO A 961 20.26 14.27 -40.13
C PRO A 961 19.87 15.74 -39.95
N GLY A 962 20.44 16.63 -40.78
CA GLY A 962 20.17 18.07 -40.73
C GLY A 962 20.89 18.83 -39.62
N GLN A 963 21.73 18.16 -38.82
CA GLN A 963 22.56 18.80 -37.78
C GLN A 963 23.98 19.08 -38.28
N PRO A 964 24.73 20.01 -37.65
CA PRO A 964 26.15 20.22 -37.97
C PRO A 964 27.03 18.98 -37.78
N SER A 965 26.59 18.03 -36.93
CA SER A 965 27.23 16.75 -36.65
C SER A 965 26.78 15.62 -37.58
N GLN A 966 26.04 15.90 -38.65
CA GLN A 966 25.49 14.89 -39.55
C GLN A 966 26.56 13.88 -40.03
N GLY A 967 26.24 12.59 -39.93
CA GLY A 967 27.11 11.49 -40.36
C GLY A 967 28.29 11.24 -39.42
N ARG A 968 28.21 11.68 -38.16
CA ARG A 968 29.31 11.52 -37.20
C ARG A 968 28.82 11.25 -35.77
N PHE A 969 29.48 10.34 -35.08
CA PHE A 969 29.36 10.19 -33.62
C PHE A 969 30.54 10.87 -32.92
N SER A 970 30.27 11.65 -31.87
CA SER A 970 31.32 12.13 -30.95
C SER A 970 31.88 10.96 -30.13
N TYR A 971 31.00 10.04 -29.75
CA TYR A 971 31.30 8.73 -29.21
C TYR A 971 30.09 7.84 -29.48
N HIS A 972 30.26 6.52 -29.40
CA HIS A 972 29.16 5.57 -29.42
C HIS A 972 29.33 4.57 -28.29
N GLU A 973 28.26 4.32 -27.53
CA GLU A 973 28.26 3.41 -26.39
C GLU A 973 27.38 2.20 -26.72
N VAL A 974 27.88 1.01 -26.43
CA VAL A 974 27.21 -0.28 -26.75
C VAL A 974 27.36 -1.27 -25.61
N ALA A 975 26.47 -2.26 -25.57
CA ALA A 975 26.66 -3.42 -24.70
C ALA A 975 27.69 -4.37 -25.32
N TRP A 976 28.73 -4.68 -24.56
CA TRP A 976 29.90 -5.40 -25.05
C TRP A 976 30.34 -6.46 -24.04
N SER A 977 30.72 -7.65 -24.50
CA SER A 977 31.19 -8.73 -23.62
C SER A 977 32.57 -8.52 -22.97
N SER A 978 33.37 -7.54 -23.38
CA SER A 978 34.75 -7.32 -22.89
C SER A 978 35.34 -5.97 -23.32
N VAL A 979 36.37 -5.51 -22.60
CA VAL A 979 36.95 -4.15 -22.67
C VAL A 979 38.08 -4.01 -23.72
N PHE A 980 38.48 -5.08 -24.43
CA PHE A 980 39.70 -5.08 -25.25
C PHE A 980 39.58 -5.68 -26.65
N GLY A 981 38.58 -5.26 -27.43
CA GLY A 981 38.63 -5.20 -28.90
C GLY A 981 39.09 -6.46 -29.65
N GLY A 982 39.05 -7.64 -29.03
CA GLY A 982 39.56 -8.86 -29.59
C GLY A 982 38.68 -9.33 -30.74
N ALA A 983 39.25 -10.06 -31.71
CA ALA A 983 38.52 -10.59 -32.88
C ALA A 983 37.39 -11.60 -32.53
N SER A 984 37.17 -11.89 -31.25
CA SER A 984 36.18 -12.83 -30.72
C SER A 984 35.16 -12.20 -29.76
N GLU A 985 35.17 -10.88 -29.57
CA GLU A 985 34.32 -10.21 -28.57
C GLU A 985 33.06 -9.61 -29.20
N PRO A 986 31.87 -10.17 -28.92
CA PRO A 986 30.63 -9.69 -29.52
C PRO A 986 30.14 -8.37 -28.93
N ILE A 987 29.67 -7.51 -29.85
CA ILE A 987 28.89 -6.31 -29.59
C ILE A 987 27.41 -6.60 -29.79
N TYR A 988 26.62 -5.99 -28.93
CA TYR A 988 25.18 -5.96 -28.96
C TYR A 988 24.72 -4.51 -29.02
N ASP A 989 24.23 -4.09 -30.18
CA ASP A 989 23.82 -2.71 -30.39
C ASP A 989 22.35 -2.63 -30.76
N ALA A 990 21.53 -2.19 -29.80
CA ALA A 990 20.11 -1.95 -30.01
C ALA A 990 19.81 -0.52 -30.50
N CYS A 991 20.82 0.35 -30.54
CA CYS A 991 20.66 1.74 -30.92
C CYS A 991 20.40 1.90 -32.42
N LEU A 992 20.94 1.01 -33.25
CA LEU A 992 20.92 1.13 -34.70
C LEU A 992 21.12 -0.20 -35.42
N GLN A 993 20.74 -0.23 -36.70
CA GLN A 993 21.08 -1.29 -37.65
C GLN A 993 22.09 -0.76 -38.68
N VAL A 994 22.99 -1.63 -39.12
CA VAL A 994 24.04 -1.36 -40.11
C VAL A 994 23.75 -2.08 -41.43
N ASP A 995 24.49 -1.77 -42.50
CA ASP A 995 24.34 -2.49 -43.77
C ASP A 995 25.11 -3.83 -43.78
N GLY A 996 24.36 -4.92 -43.82
CA GLY A 996 24.88 -6.27 -43.91
C GLY A 996 25.22 -6.76 -45.31
N SER A 997 25.06 -5.93 -46.35
CA SER A 997 25.34 -6.34 -47.74
C SER A 997 26.83 -6.63 -47.97
N THR A 998 27.21 -7.23 -49.10
CA THR A 998 28.64 -7.40 -49.45
C THR A 998 29.30 -6.08 -49.89
N THR A 999 28.58 -4.96 -49.89
CA THR A 999 29.05 -3.64 -50.33
C THR A 999 28.63 -2.52 -49.36
N PRO A 1000 29.08 -2.54 -48.08
CA PRO A 1000 28.58 -1.62 -47.03
C PRO A 1000 28.90 -0.13 -47.24
N TRP A 1001 29.71 0.21 -48.25
CA TRP A 1001 30.11 1.59 -48.54
C TRP A 1001 29.79 1.90 -50.01
N PRO A 1002 28.76 2.73 -50.32
CA PRO A 1002 27.81 3.45 -49.47
C PRO A 1002 26.54 2.62 -49.12
N GLY A 1003 26.66 1.29 -49.18
CA GLY A 1003 25.60 0.28 -49.14
C GLY A 1003 24.46 0.53 -48.17
N ALA A 1004 23.25 0.51 -48.71
CA ALA A 1004 22.01 0.79 -48.01
C ALA A 1004 20.90 -0.17 -48.48
N SER A 1005 21.17 -1.48 -48.48
CA SER A 1005 20.24 -2.47 -49.03
C SER A 1005 19.89 -3.63 -48.09
N MET A 1006 20.67 -3.88 -47.04
CA MET A 1006 20.43 -4.98 -46.12
C MET A 1006 20.50 -4.54 -44.65
N PRO A 1007 19.36 -4.13 -44.05
CA PRO A 1007 19.27 -3.84 -42.63
C PRO A 1007 19.71 -5.04 -41.77
N THR A 1008 20.76 -4.85 -40.97
CA THR A 1008 21.27 -5.89 -40.06
C THR A 1008 21.47 -5.31 -38.67
N LEU A 1009 20.78 -5.88 -37.68
CA LEU A 1009 20.99 -5.54 -36.28
C LEU A 1009 22.28 -6.21 -35.76
N PRO A 1010 23.16 -5.48 -35.06
CA PRO A 1010 24.37 -6.05 -34.47
C PRO A 1010 24.07 -6.96 -33.27
N THR A 1011 23.87 -8.26 -33.53
CA THR A 1011 23.57 -9.28 -32.51
C THR A 1011 24.00 -10.71 -32.87
N PRO A 1012 24.93 -11.33 -32.11
CA PRO A 1012 26.22 -10.77 -31.75
C PRO A 1012 27.03 -10.34 -33.00
N MET A 1013 27.81 -9.26 -32.91
CA MET A 1013 28.72 -8.86 -34.00
C MET A 1013 30.12 -8.54 -33.46
N THR A 1014 31.17 -9.14 -34.02
CA THR A 1014 32.55 -8.83 -33.62
C THR A 1014 32.87 -7.36 -33.90
N PHE A 1015 33.51 -6.69 -32.95
CA PHE A 1015 33.90 -5.28 -33.10
C PHE A 1015 34.73 -5.02 -34.37
N SER A 1016 35.85 -5.72 -34.51
CA SER A 1016 36.74 -5.60 -35.67
C SER A 1016 37.52 -6.89 -35.88
N VAL A 1017 37.64 -7.31 -37.15
CA VAL A 1017 38.57 -8.39 -37.57
C VAL A 1017 39.73 -7.85 -38.38
N GLU A 1018 39.69 -6.55 -38.67
CA GLU A 1018 40.75 -5.79 -39.30
C GLU A 1018 41.88 -5.54 -38.30
N ALA A 1019 43.08 -5.24 -38.80
CA ALA A 1019 44.16 -4.73 -37.96
C ALA A 1019 43.71 -3.44 -37.25
N ALA A 1020 44.28 -3.14 -36.07
CA ALA A 1020 43.97 -1.93 -35.32
C ALA A 1020 44.03 -0.65 -36.18
N MET A 1021 45.00 -0.60 -37.10
CA MET A 1021 45.18 0.43 -38.13
C MET A 1021 45.17 -0.23 -39.53
N PRO A 1022 44.00 -0.45 -40.14
CA PRO A 1022 43.92 -1.06 -41.46
C PRO A 1022 44.32 -0.06 -42.55
N ALA A 1023 44.76 -0.56 -43.71
CA ALA A 1023 44.90 0.26 -44.90
C ALA A 1023 43.51 0.69 -45.39
N LEU A 1024 43.30 2.01 -45.55
CA LEU A 1024 42.02 2.60 -45.89
C LEU A 1024 42.12 3.35 -47.24
N PRO A 1025 41.11 3.24 -48.13
CA PRO A 1025 39.86 2.49 -47.97
C PRO A 1025 40.04 0.96 -48.12
N ILE A 1026 39.26 0.18 -47.36
CA ILE A 1026 39.16 -1.27 -47.49
C ILE A 1026 38.54 -1.61 -48.87
N PRO A 1027 39.09 -2.60 -49.62
CA PRO A 1027 38.54 -3.00 -50.92
C PRO A 1027 37.10 -3.52 -50.85
N THR A 1028 36.30 -3.20 -51.87
CA THR A 1028 34.95 -3.75 -52.09
C THR A 1028 34.96 -4.78 -53.23
N PRO A 1029 34.16 -5.86 -53.16
CA PRO A 1029 33.18 -6.20 -52.14
C PRO A 1029 33.81 -6.65 -50.81
N TYR A 1030 33.14 -6.31 -49.70
CA TYR A 1030 33.55 -6.65 -48.35
C TYR A 1030 32.49 -7.55 -47.70
N ALA A 1031 32.70 -8.86 -47.81
CA ALA A 1031 31.76 -9.87 -47.29
C ALA A 1031 31.88 -10.07 -45.76
N THR A 1032 32.94 -9.58 -45.14
CA THR A 1032 33.24 -9.80 -43.73
C THR A 1032 32.36 -8.96 -42.81
N MET A 1033 31.76 -9.57 -41.78
CA MET A 1033 30.91 -8.89 -40.81
C MET A 1033 31.73 -8.40 -39.61
N SER A 1034 32.10 -7.12 -39.63
CA SER A 1034 32.83 -6.43 -38.56
C SER A 1034 32.09 -5.14 -38.21
N TYR A 1035 31.73 -4.96 -36.95
CA TYR A 1035 30.89 -3.84 -36.51
C TYR A 1035 31.51 -2.49 -36.86
N ARG A 1036 32.82 -2.30 -36.61
CA ARG A 1036 33.58 -1.08 -36.93
C ARG A 1036 33.47 -0.73 -38.42
N SER A 1037 33.66 -1.71 -39.29
CA SER A 1037 33.59 -1.53 -40.74
C SER A 1037 32.17 -1.29 -41.25
N ARG A 1038 31.17 -1.86 -40.58
CA ARG A 1038 29.76 -1.72 -40.96
C ARG A 1038 29.19 -0.37 -40.52
N LEU A 1039 29.55 0.08 -39.32
CA LEU A 1039 29.13 1.34 -38.74
C LEU A 1039 29.84 2.55 -39.36
N CYS A 1040 31.14 2.44 -39.65
CA CYS A 1040 31.97 3.61 -39.96
C CYS A 1040 32.20 3.81 -41.45
N ALA A 1041 32.38 5.07 -41.85
CA ALA A 1041 32.80 5.42 -43.19
C ALA A 1041 34.16 4.77 -43.52
N ASN A 1042 34.31 4.27 -44.75
CA ASN A 1042 35.54 3.64 -45.23
C ASN A 1042 36.65 4.66 -45.52
N SER A 1043 37.12 5.33 -44.47
CA SER A 1043 38.08 6.42 -44.55
C SER A 1043 38.86 6.53 -43.24
N ALA A 1044 39.96 7.30 -43.28
CA ALA A 1044 40.73 7.63 -42.08
C ALA A 1044 39.88 8.37 -41.02
N ASP A 1045 38.85 9.10 -41.44
CA ASP A 1045 37.96 9.86 -40.55
C ASP A 1045 36.82 9.02 -39.96
N GLY A 1046 36.48 7.88 -40.58
CA GLY A 1046 35.54 6.89 -40.06
C GLY A 1046 36.25 5.75 -39.34
N ILE A 1047 36.53 4.66 -40.07
CA ILE A 1047 37.20 3.47 -39.51
C ILE A 1047 38.47 3.86 -38.76
N GLY A 1048 39.31 4.76 -39.28
CA GLY A 1048 40.56 5.17 -38.64
C GLY A 1048 40.40 5.79 -37.24
N LYS A 1049 39.23 6.37 -36.91
CA LYS A 1049 38.94 7.07 -35.65
C LYS A 1049 37.96 6.35 -34.72
N CYS A 1050 37.28 5.31 -35.18
CA CYS A 1050 36.42 4.49 -34.32
C CYS A 1050 37.28 3.53 -33.48
N ILE A 1051 37.77 3.99 -32.34
CA ILE A 1051 38.70 3.26 -31.48
C ILE A 1051 38.01 2.86 -30.16
N PRO A 1052 38.13 1.60 -29.70
CA PRO A 1052 37.56 1.19 -28.42
C PRO A 1052 38.26 1.88 -27.25
N SER A 1053 37.48 2.46 -26.35
CA SER A 1053 37.96 3.17 -25.16
C SER A 1053 37.65 2.44 -23.85
N GLY A 1054 36.92 1.33 -23.91
CA GLY A 1054 36.58 0.50 -22.77
C GLY A 1054 35.32 0.95 -22.04
N ALA A 1055 35.23 0.60 -20.76
CA ALA A 1055 34.06 0.88 -19.92
C ALA A 1055 33.73 2.38 -19.87
N ALA A 1056 32.45 2.73 -19.92
CA ALA A 1056 31.99 4.10 -19.84
C ALA A 1056 32.45 4.76 -18.52
N ALA A 1057 32.85 6.03 -18.60
CA ALA A 1057 33.25 6.81 -17.44
C ALA A 1057 32.10 6.95 -16.42
N ASN A 1058 32.44 7.15 -15.14
CA ASN A 1058 31.47 7.35 -14.05
C ASN A 1058 30.50 6.16 -13.83
N THR A 1059 30.90 4.95 -14.23
CA THR A 1059 30.15 3.70 -14.00
C THR A 1059 30.89 2.78 -13.03
N GLN A 1060 30.20 1.79 -12.46
CA GLN A 1060 30.80 0.75 -11.64
C GLN A 1060 31.36 -0.36 -12.54
N PHE A 1061 32.61 -0.20 -12.97
CA PHE A 1061 33.29 -1.14 -13.88
C PHE A 1061 32.53 -1.37 -15.20
N GLY A 1062 31.93 -0.33 -15.78
CA GLY A 1062 31.11 -0.44 -17.00
C GLY A 1062 29.66 -0.84 -16.74
N HIS A 1063 29.16 -0.67 -15.51
CA HIS A 1063 27.78 -0.94 -15.15
C HIS A 1063 27.20 0.24 -14.37
N ARG A 1064 26.05 0.77 -14.82
CA ARG A 1064 25.33 1.80 -14.08
C ARG A 1064 24.48 1.17 -12.98
N ARG A 1065 24.61 1.70 -11.77
CA ARG A 1065 23.72 1.32 -10.65
C ARG A 1065 22.29 1.72 -10.97
N VAL A 1066 21.34 0.90 -10.52
CA VAL A 1066 19.90 1.10 -10.77
C VAL A 1066 19.25 1.84 -9.61
N PHE A 1067 18.17 2.57 -9.85
CA PHE A 1067 17.31 3.10 -8.77
C PHE A 1067 15.85 3.23 -9.19
#